data_AF-A0A7Y4VE31-F1
#
_entry.id   AF-A0A7Y4VE31-F1
#
_cell.length_a   1.000
_cell.length_b   1.000
_cell.length_c   1.000
_cell.angle_alpha   90.00
_cell.angle_beta   90.00
_cell.angle_gamma   90.00
#
_symmetry.space_group_name_H-M   'P 1'
#
loop_
_entity.id
_entity.type
_entity.pdbx_description
1 polymer ?
#
loop_
_entity_poly.entity_id
_entity_poly.type
_entity_poly.pdbx_seq_one_letter_code
_entity_poly.pdbx_strand_id
1 'polypeptide(L)'
;IKQRDYFSLLAFFNSIDESGLYSHFTAATPTPTQLLWPDEKEKQHAGLKSKIAAAESQLEAISKNAKGEFETWLKTGGVNAPKPIAHFAFDFVTNNTTPDVISTNVAKLGDGPVLVATDGTSAATNYALQFSGDNEVTCPGVKSFLRTDSFSFSIRIKPTEKLDRAIIFHQSRAWTDAGSRGFELTLDHGKPFFGIIHFWPGNAIAVRAKNALETNEWSHITVTYDGSSHAAGIKLYLNGAPLETEVVRDHLYKDISYSGSWKDRYSGNDSLKLAARFRDNGFKNGLIDDLQVFDVALTEAEAKLVGAPISESARFSNVSQRADSEIGAPSAFNHFLTRHHEPYQAALAGLRELREDENKLVYEIPEIMVMEELPQPRVTHRLNRGAYDAPAEIVERETPVAILPFPTDQPRNRLGLARWMVDPRNPLTARVAVNRIWRMHFGRGIVATQEDFGSQGKLPTHPELLDWLAGWFMDNGWDVKALHKLIASSETFQQSSHASRKVVERDPDNHLLARGPKSRLLAEQIRDGALAASDLLNRNIGGPSVKPYQPAGLYEAAGTGKSYTQDHGDKLYRRSLYTFWRRTIPPPSMLTFDAMSREVCTAKREATATPLQSLVLLNDPQFLEASRALGEKLLKRFPKDEVVRNREAFRALTGRMPDKFEAKTLEKLFSEQRDLFAKDVEGAKKLLSTGESKWDESLPAAEFAAMTTVVNTIMNFDEFVVER
;
A
#
# COMPACT_ATOMS: atom_id res chain seq x y z
N ILE A 1 -22.94 11.56 21.66
CA ILE A 1 -22.72 10.28 20.97
C ILE A 1 -22.15 9.30 21.99
N LYS A 2 -22.72 8.10 22.12
CA LYS A 2 -22.24 7.09 23.09
C LYS A 2 -21.05 6.31 22.52
N GLN A 3 -20.27 5.66 23.38
CA GLN A 3 -19.19 4.77 22.95
C GLN A 3 -19.69 3.67 22.00
N ARG A 4 -20.86 3.10 22.29
CA ARG A 4 -21.51 2.10 21.41
C ARG A 4 -21.74 2.63 19.99
N ASP A 5 -22.22 3.86 19.84
CA ASP A 5 -22.47 4.48 18.53
C ASP A 5 -21.16 4.65 17.74
N TYR A 6 -20.07 5.00 18.43
CA TYR A 6 -18.74 5.11 17.80
C TYR A 6 -18.27 3.77 17.22
N PHE A 7 -18.31 2.69 18.01
CA PHE A 7 -17.91 1.37 17.52
C PHE A 7 -18.89 0.80 16.48
N SER A 8 -20.18 1.16 16.55
CA SER A 8 -21.16 0.78 15.54
C SER A 8 -20.89 1.47 14.19
N LEU A 9 -20.45 2.74 14.23
CA LEU A 9 -20.00 3.46 13.05
C LEU A 9 -18.68 2.87 12.49
N LEU A 10 -17.75 2.49 13.37
CA LEU A 10 -16.51 1.80 13.00
C LEU A 10 -16.78 0.45 12.30
N ALA A 11 -17.84 -0.26 12.69
CA ALA A 11 -18.19 -1.57 12.11
C ALA A 11 -18.47 -1.50 10.60
N PHE A 12 -18.82 -0.32 10.04
CA PHE A 12 -18.95 -0.13 8.59
C PHE A 12 -17.60 -0.25 7.85
N PHE A 13 -16.48 -0.06 8.54
CA PHE A 13 -15.13 -0.10 7.99
C PHE A 13 -14.37 -1.38 8.38
N ASN A 14 -14.85 -2.13 9.37
CA ASN A 14 -14.25 -3.40 9.81
C ASN A 14 -14.63 -4.59 8.90
N SER A 15 -14.42 -4.43 7.60
CA SER A 15 -14.84 -5.41 6.61
C SER A 15 -14.03 -5.38 5.33
N ILE A 16 -12.86 -4.73 5.32
CA ILE A 16 -11.99 -4.70 4.15
C ILE A 16 -11.05 -5.90 4.19
N ASP A 17 -10.94 -6.60 3.06
CA ASP A 17 -10.06 -7.77 2.88
C ASP A 17 -8.59 -7.38 2.71
N GLU A 18 -8.06 -6.64 3.68
CA GLU A 18 -6.66 -6.22 3.72
C GLU A 18 -6.05 -6.40 5.11
N SER A 19 -4.72 -6.45 5.16
CA SER A 19 -3.93 -6.32 6.39
C SER A 19 -3.42 -4.89 6.62
N GLY A 20 -3.67 -3.96 5.69
CA GLY A 20 -3.19 -2.57 5.77
C GLY A 20 -1.67 -2.41 5.60
N LEU A 21 -1.01 -3.38 4.96
CA LEU A 21 0.45 -3.44 4.82
C LEU A 21 0.85 -3.47 3.35
N TYR A 22 1.86 -2.67 3.00
CA TYR A 22 2.49 -2.70 1.69
C TYR A 22 3.85 -3.42 1.81
N SER A 23 4.20 -4.22 0.81
CA SER A 23 5.47 -4.95 0.84
C SER A 23 6.64 -4.09 0.37
N HIS A 24 7.76 -4.20 1.07
CA HIS A 24 9.08 -3.74 0.61
C HIS A 24 9.90 -4.86 -0.06
N PHE A 25 9.37 -6.08 -0.08
CA PHE A 25 10.06 -7.30 -0.52
C PHE A 25 9.54 -7.78 -1.87
N THR A 26 8.29 -7.49 -2.17
CA THR A 26 7.68 -7.71 -3.48
C THR A 26 7.09 -6.41 -4.03
N ALA A 27 7.13 -6.29 -5.35
CA ALA A 27 6.45 -5.29 -6.15
C ALA A 27 4.99 -5.68 -6.47
N ALA A 28 4.44 -6.76 -5.88
CA ALA A 28 3.00 -7.01 -5.91
C ALA A 28 2.23 -5.79 -5.39
N THR A 29 1.12 -5.51 -6.03
CA THR A 29 0.18 -4.51 -5.54
C THR A 29 -0.56 -5.08 -4.33
N PRO A 30 -0.59 -4.38 -3.18
CA PRO A 30 -1.34 -4.85 -2.01
C PRO A 30 -2.83 -5.01 -2.32
N THR A 31 -3.41 -6.09 -1.85
CA THR A 31 -4.83 -6.41 -2.07
C THR A 31 -5.74 -5.77 -1.02
N PRO A 32 -7.02 -5.48 -1.37
CA PRO A 32 -7.70 -5.84 -2.63
C PRO A 32 -7.33 -4.92 -3.80
N THR A 33 -7.34 -5.45 -5.02
CA THR A 33 -6.97 -4.73 -6.24
C THR A 33 -7.99 -4.90 -7.34
N GLN A 34 -8.09 -3.92 -8.22
CA GLN A 34 -8.82 -4.01 -9.47
C GLN A 34 -7.85 -4.07 -10.66
N LEU A 35 -8.03 -5.08 -11.51
CA LEU A 35 -7.32 -5.20 -12.79
C LEU A 35 -7.86 -4.15 -13.77
N LEU A 36 -6.97 -3.36 -14.37
CA LEU A 36 -7.29 -2.32 -15.34
C LEU A 36 -7.21 -2.88 -16.77
N TRP A 37 -8.26 -3.59 -17.16
CA TRP A 37 -8.34 -4.24 -18.47
C TRP A 37 -8.51 -3.24 -19.62
N PRO A 38 -7.68 -3.32 -20.67
CA PRO A 38 -8.04 -2.79 -21.99
C PRO A 38 -9.15 -3.64 -22.62
N ASP A 39 -10.10 -3.02 -23.31
CA ASP A 39 -11.26 -3.69 -23.94
C ASP A 39 -10.91 -4.96 -24.75
N GLU A 40 -9.79 -4.94 -25.48
CA GLU A 40 -9.33 -6.09 -26.28
C GLU A 40 -8.86 -7.26 -25.41
N LYS A 41 -8.02 -6.97 -24.40
CA LYS A 41 -7.52 -7.98 -23.47
C LYS A 41 -8.64 -8.55 -22.58
N GLU A 42 -9.64 -7.74 -22.23
CA GLU A 42 -10.81 -8.20 -21.47
C GLU A 42 -11.61 -9.26 -22.26
N LYS A 43 -11.87 -9.02 -23.55
CA LYS A 43 -12.52 -9.98 -24.43
C LYS A 43 -11.70 -11.25 -24.61
N GLN A 44 -10.38 -11.12 -24.74
CA GLN A 44 -9.48 -12.26 -24.82
C GLN A 44 -9.53 -13.10 -23.54
N HIS A 45 -9.56 -12.46 -22.36
CA HIS A 45 -9.66 -13.14 -21.07
C HIS A 45 -11.00 -13.88 -20.93
N ALA A 46 -12.11 -13.23 -21.29
CA ALA A 46 -13.43 -13.88 -21.29
C ALA A 46 -13.47 -15.10 -22.22
N GLY A 47 -12.84 -15.00 -23.40
CA GLY A 47 -12.68 -16.11 -24.34
C GLY A 47 -11.85 -17.26 -23.78
N LEU A 48 -10.73 -16.97 -23.13
CA LEU A 48 -9.89 -17.98 -22.46
C LEU A 48 -10.64 -18.67 -21.31
N LYS A 49 -11.34 -17.91 -20.44
CA LYS A 49 -12.16 -18.50 -19.37
C LYS A 49 -13.23 -19.44 -19.90
N SER A 50 -13.88 -19.09 -21.02
CA SER A 50 -14.88 -19.95 -21.66
C SER A 50 -14.25 -21.25 -22.21
N LYS A 51 -13.06 -21.15 -22.81
CA LYS A 51 -12.31 -22.33 -23.29
C LYS A 51 -11.85 -23.22 -22.14
N ILE A 52 -11.38 -22.65 -21.04
CA ILE A 52 -10.99 -23.37 -19.82
C ILE A 52 -12.18 -24.15 -19.28
N ALA A 53 -13.33 -23.50 -19.09
CA ALA A 53 -14.54 -24.17 -18.59
C ALA A 53 -15.03 -25.30 -19.52
N ALA A 54 -14.92 -25.12 -20.84
CA ALA A 54 -15.22 -26.17 -21.81
C ALA A 54 -14.24 -27.35 -21.73
N ALA A 55 -12.94 -27.07 -21.58
CA ALA A 55 -11.91 -28.09 -21.42
C ALA A 55 -12.04 -28.86 -20.10
N GLU A 56 -12.42 -28.20 -19.00
CA GLU A 56 -12.75 -28.85 -17.72
C GLU A 56 -13.96 -29.78 -17.86
N SER A 57 -15.02 -29.33 -18.54
CA SER A 57 -16.20 -30.15 -18.82
C SER A 57 -15.87 -31.37 -19.70
N GLN A 58 -15.00 -31.18 -20.69
CA GLN A 58 -14.50 -32.26 -21.55
C GLN A 58 -13.69 -33.28 -20.75
N LEU A 59 -12.81 -32.82 -19.85
CA LEU A 59 -12.00 -33.68 -19.00
C LEU A 59 -12.89 -34.54 -18.08
N GLU A 60 -13.95 -33.98 -17.52
CA GLU A 60 -14.94 -34.71 -16.72
C GLU A 60 -15.69 -35.76 -17.55
N ALA A 61 -16.07 -35.42 -18.80
CA ALA A 61 -16.71 -36.37 -19.70
C ALA A 61 -15.79 -37.54 -20.09
N ILE A 62 -14.51 -37.26 -20.39
CA ILE A 62 -13.50 -38.28 -20.68
C ILE A 62 -13.31 -39.19 -19.46
N SER A 63 -13.20 -38.62 -18.26
CA SER A 63 -13.13 -39.38 -17.00
C SER A 63 -14.33 -40.32 -16.85
N LYS A 64 -15.56 -39.85 -17.05
CA LYS A 64 -16.77 -40.68 -16.94
C LYS A 64 -16.78 -41.86 -17.93
N ASN A 65 -16.27 -41.64 -19.14
CA ASN A 65 -16.24 -42.66 -20.19
C ASN A 65 -15.11 -43.70 -20.02
N ALA A 66 -14.05 -43.35 -19.29
CA ALA A 66 -12.89 -44.22 -19.06
C ALA A 66 -13.16 -45.40 -18.11
N LYS A 67 -14.36 -45.52 -17.53
CA LYS A 67 -14.69 -46.58 -16.55
C LYS A 67 -14.53 -48.00 -17.09
N GLY A 68 -14.93 -48.25 -18.34
CA GLY A 68 -14.79 -49.58 -18.95
C GLY A 68 -13.33 -49.97 -19.21
N GLU A 69 -12.51 -49.00 -19.64
CA GLU A 69 -11.07 -49.19 -19.80
C GLU A 69 -10.38 -49.40 -18.44
N PHE A 70 -10.81 -48.67 -17.42
CA PHE A 70 -10.34 -48.84 -16.06
C PHE A 70 -10.62 -50.22 -15.50
N GLU A 71 -11.84 -50.77 -15.67
CA GLU A 71 -12.17 -52.12 -15.22
C GLU A 71 -11.29 -53.20 -15.89
N THR A 72 -10.86 -52.93 -17.12
CA THR A 72 -9.92 -53.81 -17.83
C THR A 72 -8.51 -53.67 -17.27
N TRP A 73 -8.03 -52.43 -17.10
CA TRP A 73 -6.71 -52.15 -16.51
C TRP A 73 -6.60 -52.70 -15.08
N LEU A 74 -7.63 -52.57 -14.25
CA LEU A 74 -7.63 -52.95 -12.83
C LEU A 74 -7.25 -54.43 -12.59
N LYS A 75 -7.52 -55.32 -13.56
CA LYS A 75 -7.21 -56.76 -13.46
C LYS A 75 -5.70 -57.04 -13.39
N THR A 76 -4.89 -56.24 -14.09
CA THR A 76 -3.44 -56.42 -14.24
C THR A 76 -2.63 -55.18 -13.87
N GLY A 77 -3.29 -54.07 -13.57
CA GLY A 77 -2.71 -52.76 -13.31
C GLY A 77 -2.03 -52.70 -11.94
N GLY A 78 -0.90 -51.99 -11.91
CA GLY A 78 -0.20 -51.65 -10.69
C GLY A 78 -0.19 -50.14 -10.51
N VAL A 79 -0.29 -49.69 -9.27
CA VAL A 79 -0.07 -48.29 -8.90
C VAL A 79 1.39 -48.11 -8.54
N ASN A 80 2.02 -47.11 -9.13
CA ASN A 80 3.40 -46.72 -8.83
C ASN A 80 3.46 -45.23 -8.51
N ALA A 81 4.19 -44.86 -7.46
CA ALA A 81 4.48 -43.45 -7.20
C ALA A 81 5.41 -42.90 -8.30
N PRO A 82 5.14 -41.69 -8.84
CA PRO A 82 6.09 -40.96 -9.67
C PRO A 82 7.43 -40.77 -8.96
N LYS A 83 8.51 -40.62 -9.72
CA LYS A 83 9.82 -40.29 -9.12
C LYS A 83 9.82 -38.84 -8.62
N PRO A 84 10.33 -38.57 -7.41
CA PRO A 84 10.52 -37.20 -6.96
C PRO A 84 11.58 -36.48 -7.82
N ILE A 85 11.49 -35.15 -7.90
CA ILE A 85 12.49 -34.27 -8.49
C ILE A 85 13.53 -33.77 -7.47
N ALA A 86 13.24 -33.92 -6.17
CA ALA A 86 14.20 -33.78 -5.07
C ALA A 86 13.77 -34.67 -3.90
N HIS A 87 14.73 -35.28 -3.19
CA HIS A 87 14.48 -36.13 -2.03
C HIS A 87 15.56 -35.91 -0.96
N PHE A 88 15.18 -35.26 0.14
CA PHE A 88 16.04 -34.99 1.29
C PHE A 88 15.65 -35.90 2.45
N ALA A 89 16.39 -36.99 2.62
CA ALA A 89 16.14 -37.99 3.66
C ALA A 89 16.64 -37.58 5.05
N PHE A 90 17.47 -36.54 5.16
CA PHE A 90 17.98 -36.02 6.43
C PHE A 90 18.70 -37.02 7.36
N ASP A 91 19.10 -38.18 6.86
CA ASP A 91 19.77 -39.23 7.66
C ASP A 91 21.20 -38.88 8.09
N PHE A 92 21.85 -37.93 7.39
CA PHE A 92 23.22 -37.53 7.67
C PHE A 92 23.48 -36.06 7.40
N VAL A 93 24.37 -35.48 8.21
CA VAL A 93 24.84 -34.10 8.10
C VAL A 93 26.36 -34.09 8.09
N THR A 94 26.94 -33.50 7.05
CA THR A 94 28.38 -33.29 6.92
C THR A 94 28.64 -31.84 6.56
N ASN A 95 29.50 -31.13 7.31
CA ASN A 95 29.85 -29.72 7.06
C ASN A 95 28.61 -28.81 6.92
N ASN A 96 27.61 -28.97 7.80
CA ASN A 96 26.34 -28.24 7.75
C ASN A 96 25.58 -28.40 6.42
N THR A 97 25.73 -29.56 5.79
CA THR A 97 24.97 -29.92 4.58
C THR A 97 24.45 -31.34 4.68
N THR A 98 23.36 -31.59 3.96
CA THR A 98 22.74 -32.91 3.80
C THR A 98 22.34 -33.06 2.33
N PRO A 99 22.56 -34.21 1.69
CA PRO A 99 22.35 -34.30 0.24
C PRO A 99 20.89 -34.48 -0.14
N ASP A 100 20.62 -34.08 -1.36
CA ASP A 100 19.51 -34.62 -2.14
C ASP A 100 19.92 -36.03 -2.60
N VAL A 101 19.24 -37.08 -2.13
CA VAL A 101 19.64 -38.48 -2.35
C VAL A 101 19.44 -38.96 -3.78
N ILE A 102 18.76 -38.16 -4.62
CA ILE A 102 18.50 -38.47 -6.03
C ILE A 102 19.22 -37.54 -7.01
N SER A 103 19.97 -36.54 -6.52
CA SER A 103 20.70 -35.60 -7.38
C SER A 103 22.07 -35.24 -6.81
N THR A 104 22.79 -34.32 -7.45
CA THR A 104 24.07 -33.79 -6.96
C THR A 104 23.90 -32.56 -6.07
N ASN A 105 22.67 -32.12 -5.82
CA ASN A 105 22.38 -30.98 -4.97
C ASN A 105 22.63 -31.31 -3.49
N VAL A 106 22.98 -30.28 -2.72
CA VAL A 106 23.16 -30.40 -1.27
C VAL A 106 22.35 -29.31 -0.57
N ALA A 107 21.46 -29.72 0.33
CA ALA A 107 20.75 -28.80 1.20
C ALA A 107 21.71 -28.24 2.26
N LYS A 108 21.57 -26.96 2.55
CA LYS A 108 22.42 -26.22 3.49
C LYS A 108 21.66 -25.95 4.78
N LEU A 109 22.28 -26.29 5.90
CA LEU A 109 21.77 -26.03 7.24
C LEU A 109 22.20 -24.62 7.67
N GLY A 110 21.24 -23.75 7.91
CA GLY A 110 21.44 -22.39 8.43
C GLY A 110 21.21 -22.35 9.94
N ASP A 111 22.13 -21.75 10.69
CA ASP A 111 22.06 -21.61 12.16
C ASP A 111 21.94 -22.95 12.93
N GLY A 112 22.33 -24.06 12.28
CA GLY A 112 22.62 -25.36 12.90
C GLY A 112 21.42 -26.14 13.45
N PRO A 113 20.48 -26.64 12.62
CA PRO A 113 19.59 -27.74 12.99
C PRO A 113 20.38 -28.96 13.47
N VAL A 114 19.86 -29.66 14.48
CA VAL A 114 20.57 -30.76 15.14
C VAL A 114 20.06 -32.08 14.62
N LEU A 115 20.97 -32.96 14.20
CA LEU A 115 20.64 -34.33 13.81
C LEU A 115 20.37 -35.17 15.06
N VAL A 116 19.18 -35.77 15.15
CA VAL A 116 18.73 -36.56 16.32
C VAL A 116 18.16 -37.91 15.89
N ALA A 117 18.35 -38.95 16.70
CA ALA A 117 17.78 -40.27 16.44
C ALA A 117 16.25 -40.25 16.60
N THR A 118 15.53 -40.82 15.64
CA THR A 118 14.06 -40.78 15.52
C THR A 118 13.34 -41.66 16.55
N ASP A 119 14.00 -42.70 17.07
CA ASP A 119 13.49 -43.67 18.05
C ASP A 119 14.29 -43.71 19.38
N GLY A 120 15.30 -42.85 19.53
CA GLY A 120 16.18 -42.82 20.69
C GLY A 120 17.24 -43.93 20.73
N THR A 121 17.37 -44.74 19.67
CA THR A 121 18.41 -45.78 19.52
C THR A 121 19.36 -45.46 18.36
N SER A 122 20.64 -45.72 18.54
CA SER A 122 21.71 -45.36 17.60
C SER A 122 21.84 -46.36 16.44
N ALA A 123 20.80 -46.50 15.61
CA ALA A 123 20.91 -47.13 14.30
C ALA A 123 21.34 -46.08 13.25
N ALA A 124 22.17 -46.47 12.27
CA ALA A 124 22.87 -45.57 11.36
C ALA A 124 21.98 -44.85 10.30
N THR A 125 20.67 -45.06 10.33
CA THR A 125 19.72 -44.74 9.24
C THR A 125 18.38 -44.17 9.73
N ASN A 126 18.29 -43.80 11.02
CA ASN A 126 17.05 -43.35 11.66
C ASN A 126 17.22 -41.98 12.31
N TYR A 127 17.62 -40.98 11.53
CA TYR A 127 17.80 -39.62 12.03
C TYR A 127 16.77 -38.65 11.46
N ALA A 128 16.57 -37.55 12.18
CA ALA A 128 15.77 -36.43 11.74
C ALA A 128 16.47 -35.14 12.16
N LEU A 129 16.13 -34.03 11.49
CA LEU A 129 16.60 -32.73 11.92
C LEU A 129 15.64 -32.14 12.95
N GLN A 130 16.18 -31.80 14.12
CA GLN A 130 15.50 -31.03 15.14
C GLN A 130 15.80 -29.53 14.97
N PHE A 131 14.76 -28.73 15.08
CA PHE A 131 14.82 -27.28 14.86
C PHE A 131 14.63 -26.51 16.17
N SER A 132 15.30 -25.36 16.28
CA SER A 132 15.22 -24.46 17.43
C SER A 132 14.08 -23.45 17.32
N GLY A 133 13.52 -23.29 16.11
CA GLY A 133 12.57 -22.23 15.75
C GLY A 133 13.21 -21.02 15.07
N ASP A 134 14.54 -20.90 15.10
CA ASP A 134 15.28 -19.82 14.41
C ASP A 134 16.19 -20.36 13.29
N ASN A 135 16.45 -21.66 13.26
CA ASN A 135 17.31 -22.31 12.27
C ASN A 135 16.52 -22.87 11.08
N GLU A 136 17.15 -22.89 9.91
CA GLU A 136 16.51 -23.26 8.64
C GLU A 136 17.32 -24.31 7.87
N VAL A 137 16.68 -24.96 6.92
CA VAL A 137 17.36 -25.72 5.85
C VAL A 137 16.99 -25.11 4.51
N THR A 138 17.98 -24.80 3.68
CA THR A 138 17.78 -24.37 2.30
C THR A 138 18.01 -25.53 1.35
N CYS A 139 16.97 -25.90 0.59
CA CYS A 139 16.94 -27.02 -0.36
C CYS A 139 17.07 -26.50 -1.81
N PRO A 140 18.28 -26.52 -2.42
CA PRO A 140 18.45 -26.13 -3.82
C PRO A 140 17.93 -27.22 -4.76
N GLY A 141 17.75 -26.86 -6.04
CA GLY A 141 17.36 -27.81 -7.10
C GLY A 141 15.86 -27.98 -7.30
N VAL A 142 15.03 -27.45 -6.39
CA VAL A 142 13.58 -27.38 -6.58
C VAL A 142 13.27 -26.21 -7.52
N LYS A 143 12.59 -26.49 -8.64
CA LYS A 143 12.18 -25.46 -9.60
C LYS A 143 11.10 -24.54 -9.00
N SER A 144 11.04 -23.29 -9.47
CA SER A 144 9.93 -22.41 -9.16
C SER A 144 8.65 -22.90 -9.84
N PHE A 145 7.58 -23.00 -9.06
CA PHE A 145 6.25 -23.36 -9.56
C PHE A 145 5.42 -22.10 -9.85
N LEU A 146 4.69 -22.13 -10.96
CA LEU A 146 3.68 -21.14 -11.30
C LEU A 146 2.34 -21.51 -10.67
N ARG A 147 1.37 -20.58 -10.69
CA ARG A 147 0.01 -20.89 -10.19
C ARG A 147 -0.68 -22.01 -10.97
N THR A 148 -0.26 -22.27 -12.20
CA THR A 148 -0.87 -23.26 -13.10
C THR A 148 -0.11 -24.59 -13.13
N ASP A 149 1.04 -24.67 -12.45
CA ASP A 149 1.79 -25.92 -12.37
C ASP A 149 1.15 -26.87 -11.36
N SER A 150 1.10 -28.16 -11.71
CA SER A 150 0.81 -29.22 -10.76
C SER A 150 2.08 -29.64 -10.03
N PHE A 151 2.00 -29.85 -8.71
CA PHE A 151 3.14 -30.30 -7.91
C PHE A 151 2.67 -30.95 -6.61
N SER A 152 3.58 -31.66 -5.95
CA SER A 152 3.32 -32.26 -4.64
C SER A 152 4.54 -32.22 -3.74
N PHE A 153 4.29 -32.22 -2.44
CA PHE A 153 5.30 -32.34 -1.39
C PHE A 153 4.90 -33.46 -0.45
N SER A 154 5.84 -34.31 -0.06
CA SER A 154 5.66 -35.27 1.04
C SER A 154 6.72 -35.04 2.08
N ILE A 155 6.34 -35.00 3.36
CA ILE A 155 7.26 -34.67 4.45
C ILE A 155 6.81 -35.33 5.75
N ARG A 156 7.76 -35.82 6.53
CA ARG A 156 7.49 -36.33 7.88
C ARG A 156 7.81 -35.25 8.90
N ILE A 157 6.88 -35.00 9.81
CA ILE A 157 7.08 -34.06 10.90
C ILE A 157 6.64 -34.64 12.24
N LYS A 158 7.28 -34.17 13.31
CA LYS A 158 6.90 -34.49 14.69
C LYS A 158 6.93 -33.21 15.52
N PRO A 159 5.78 -32.52 15.68
CA PRO A 159 5.65 -31.40 16.60
C PRO A 159 5.82 -31.90 18.03
N THR A 160 6.61 -31.23 18.87
CA THR A 160 6.84 -31.64 20.27
C THR A 160 6.04 -30.82 21.27
N GLU A 161 5.56 -29.66 20.85
CA GLU A 161 4.73 -28.75 21.62
C GLU A 161 3.58 -28.18 20.77
N LYS A 162 2.55 -27.64 21.43
CA LYS A 162 1.46 -26.94 20.74
C LYS A 162 1.91 -25.54 20.37
N LEU A 163 1.97 -25.26 19.08
CA LEU A 163 2.35 -23.96 18.53
C LEU A 163 1.13 -23.29 17.90
N ASP A 164 0.91 -22.00 18.22
CA ASP A 164 -0.13 -21.19 17.59
C ASP A 164 0.12 -21.05 16.08
N ARG A 165 1.40 -20.95 15.70
CA ARG A 165 1.84 -21.01 14.30
C ARG A 165 3.25 -21.57 14.21
N ALA A 166 3.52 -22.40 13.21
CA ALA A 166 4.86 -22.82 12.84
C ALA A 166 5.00 -23.02 11.33
N ILE A 167 6.04 -22.45 10.72
CA ILE A 167 6.39 -22.71 9.32
C ILE A 167 7.09 -24.07 9.20
N ILE A 168 6.59 -24.94 8.33
CA ILE A 168 7.20 -26.27 8.08
C ILE A 168 8.11 -26.19 6.85
N PHE A 169 7.55 -25.75 5.72
CA PHE A 169 8.32 -25.42 4.54
C PHE A 169 7.69 -24.26 3.79
N HIS A 170 8.50 -23.57 2.99
CA HIS A 170 8.02 -22.49 2.15
C HIS A 170 8.97 -22.18 0.99
N GLN A 171 8.41 -21.56 -0.04
CA GLN A 171 9.15 -20.86 -1.06
C GLN A 171 8.66 -19.41 -1.09
N SER A 172 9.00 -18.65 -0.05
CA SER A 172 8.54 -17.28 0.14
C SER A 172 9.51 -16.50 1.03
N ARG A 173 9.57 -15.17 0.90
CA ARG A 173 10.55 -14.38 1.67
C ARG A 173 10.20 -14.24 3.15
N ALA A 174 8.95 -13.94 3.46
CA ALA A 174 8.49 -13.55 4.78
C ALA A 174 6.97 -13.70 4.92
N TRP A 175 6.46 -13.52 6.13
CA TRP A 175 5.04 -13.66 6.45
C TRP A 175 4.20 -12.46 5.93
N THR A 176 3.01 -12.25 6.48
CA THR A 176 1.98 -11.36 5.93
C THR A 176 2.39 -9.90 5.89
N ASP A 177 3.26 -9.47 6.80
CA ASP A 177 3.76 -8.08 6.83
C ASP A 177 4.70 -7.73 5.67
N ALA A 178 5.20 -8.76 4.97
CA ALA A 178 6.05 -8.63 3.80
C ALA A 178 5.34 -8.97 2.49
N GLY A 179 4.01 -9.08 2.49
CA GLY A 179 3.24 -9.45 1.30
C GLY A 179 3.66 -10.82 0.77
N SER A 180 3.57 -11.83 1.64
CA SER A 180 3.96 -13.22 1.35
C SER A 180 3.56 -13.64 -0.07
N ARG A 181 4.49 -14.28 -0.77
CA ARG A 181 4.36 -14.72 -2.17
C ARG A 181 5.08 -16.04 -2.36
N GLY A 182 4.48 -16.94 -3.12
CA GLY A 182 4.92 -18.32 -3.35
C GLY A 182 3.97 -19.30 -2.68
N PHE A 183 4.51 -20.34 -2.05
CA PHE A 183 3.70 -21.31 -1.31
C PHE A 183 4.28 -21.62 0.07
N GLU A 184 3.44 -22.13 0.96
CA GLU A 184 3.82 -22.49 2.33
C GLU A 184 2.99 -23.66 2.87
N LEU A 185 3.65 -24.54 3.62
CA LEU A 185 3.02 -25.45 4.58
C LEU A 185 3.33 -24.93 5.99
N THR A 186 2.28 -24.69 6.77
CA THR A 186 2.38 -24.27 8.17
C THR A 186 1.52 -25.16 9.06
N LEU A 187 1.80 -25.15 10.36
CA LEU A 187 0.84 -25.56 11.38
C LEU A 187 0.19 -24.30 11.94
N ASP A 188 -1.13 -24.17 11.78
CA ASP A 188 -1.96 -23.10 12.33
C ASP A 188 -2.77 -23.67 13.50
N HIS A 189 -2.38 -23.32 14.73
CA HIS A 189 -2.87 -23.95 15.96
C HIS A 189 -2.76 -25.48 15.92
N GLY A 190 -1.61 -25.98 15.42
CA GLY A 190 -1.34 -27.40 15.21
C GLY A 190 -2.02 -28.04 13.99
N LYS A 191 -2.86 -27.30 13.25
CA LYS A 191 -3.57 -27.80 12.07
C LYS A 191 -2.75 -27.57 10.80
N PRO A 192 -2.51 -28.59 9.97
CA PRO A 192 -1.86 -28.40 8.67
C PRO A 192 -2.61 -27.37 7.82
N PHE A 193 -1.89 -26.33 7.39
CA PHE A 193 -2.37 -25.27 6.51
C PHE A 193 -1.46 -25.19 5.31
N PHE A 194 -2.03 -25.25 4.11
CA PHE A 194 -1.29 -25.08 2.87
C PHE A 194 -1.85 -23.90 2.07
N GLY A 195 -0.96 -22.99 1.68
CA GLY A 195 -1.31 -21.79 0.93
C GLY A 195 -0.46 -21.64 -0.33
N ILE A 196 -1.10 -21.19 -1.41
CA ILE A 196 -0.48 -20.75 -2.65
C ILE A 196 -0.87 -19.29 -2.86
N ILE A 197 0.11 -18.39 -2.91
CA ILE A 197 -0.06 -16.98 -2.58
C ILE A 197 0.66 -16.10 -3.62
N HIS A 198 -0.07 -15.18 -4.26
CA HIS A 198 0.54 -14.05 -4.97
C HIS A 198 0.75 -12.86 -4.03
N PHE A 199 -0.27 -12.57 -3.21
CA PHE A 199 -0.24 -11.58 -2.13
C PHE A 199 -1.35 -11.86 -1.11
N TRP A 200 -0.97 -12.16 0.13
CA TRP A 200 -1.92 -12.45 1.22
C TRP A 200 -2.59 -11.17 1.78
N PRO A 201 -3.88 -11.19 2.15
CA PRO A 201 -4.85 -12.29 2.02
C PRO A 201 -5.59 -12.32 0.67
N GLY A 202 -5.55 -11.23 -0.10
CA GLY A 202 -6.51 -11.02 -1.17
C GLY A 202 -6.31 -11.88 -2.42
N ASN A 203 -5.07 -12.19 -2.81
CA ASN A 203 -4.76 -12.95 -4.04
C ASN A 203 -4.02 -14.25 -3.68
N ALA A 204 -4.78 -15.25 -3.29
CA ALA A 204 -4.29 -16.53 -2.77
C ALA A 204 -5.38 -17.62 -2.83
N ILE A 205 -4.94 -18.87 -2.80
CA ILE A 205 -5.77 -20.03 -2.43
C ILE A 205 -5.15 -20.73 -1.22
N ALA A 206 -5.97 -21.22 -0.31
CA ALA A 206 -5.49 -21.91 0.87
C ALA A 206 -6.54 -22.84 1.46
N VAL A 207 -6.06 -23.97 2.00
CA VAL A 207 -6.86 -24.93 2.76
C VAL A 207 -6.23 -25.19 4.12
N ARG A 208 -7.06 -25.49 5.11
CA ARG A 208 -6.63 -25.87 6.45
C ARG A 208 -7.28 -27.17 6.86
N ALA A 209 -6.52 -28.08 7.46
CA ALA A 209 -7.06 -29.29 8.06
C ALA A 209 -8.04 -28.92 9.18
N LYS A 210 -9.11 -29.71 9.37
CA LYS A 210 -10.06 -29.46 10.46
C LYS A 210 -9.49 -29.80 11.83
N ASN A 211 -8.63 -30.83 11.89
CA ASN A 211 -8.03 -31.36 13.11
C ASN A 211 -6.55 -30.98 13.22
N ALA A 212 -6.10 -30.82 14.46
CA ALA A 212 -4.68 -30.60 14.76
C ALA A 212 -3.92 -31.94 14.74
N LEU A 213 -2.62 -31.88 14.49
CA LEU A 213 -1.75 -33.04 14.66
C LEU A 213 -1.50 -33.31 16.14
N GLU A 214 -1.30 -34.58 16.48
CA GLU A 214 -0.86 -34.98 17.80
C GLU A 214 0.61 -34.60 18.03
N THR A 215 0.89 -34.08 19.21
CA THR A 215 2.26 -33.77 19.62
C THR A 215 3.00 -35.04 20.03
N ASN A 216 4.30 -35.11 19.76
CA ASN A 216 5.19 -36.23 20.04
C ASN A 216 4.90 -37.50 19.22
N GLU A 217 4.10 -37.40 18.17
CA GLU A 217 3.86 -38.48 17.20
C GLU A 217 4.38 -38.08 15.81
N TRP A 218 4.88 -39.06 15.06
CA TRP A 218 5.27 -38.84 13.68
C TRP A 218 4.02 -38.74 12.79
N SER A 219 3.94 -37.66 12.04
CA SER A 219 2.91 -37.41 11.03
C SER A 219 3.57 -37.33 9.66
N HIS A 220 3.16 -38.17 8.72
CA HIS A 220 3.55 -38.05 7.31
C HIS A 220 2.49 -37.22 6.58
N ILE A 221 2.86 -36.02 6.16
CA ILE A 221 1.98 -35.10 5.44
C ILE A 221 2.33 -35.11 3.96
N THR A 222 1.35 -35.38 3.11
CA THR A 222 1.46 -35.19 1.67
C THR A 222 0.53 -34.06 1.25
N VAL A 223 1.06 -33.07 0.54
CA VAL A 223 0.31 -31.99 -0.10
C VAL A 223 0.34 -32.22 -1.61
N THR A 224 -0.81 -32.11 -2.27
CA THR A 224 -0.90 -32.20 -3.73
C THR A 224 -1.67 -31.02 -4.28
N TYR A 225 -1.22 -30.45 -5.38
CA TYR A 225 -1.88 -29.37 -6.09
C TYR A 225 -1.95 -29.64 -7.60
N ASP A 226 -3.12 -29.44 -8.19
CA ASP A 226 -3.44 -29.81 -9.57
C ASP A 226 -3.24 -28.70 -10.62
N GLY A 227 -2.79 -27.50 -10.22
CA GLY A 227 -2.62 -26.36 -11.13
C GLY A 227 -3.92 -25.63 -11.49
N SER A 228 -5.04 -25.90 -10.81
CA SER A 228 -6.35 -25.28 -11.13
C SER A 228 -6.50 -23.82 -10.73
N SER A 229 -5.61 -23.28 -9.90
CA SER A 229 -5.77 -22.00 -9.21
C SER A 229 -7.00 -21.94 -8.30
N HIS A 230 -7.53 -23.11 -7.90
CA HIS A 230 -8.63 -23.23 -6.96
C HIS A 230 -8.24 -23.99 -5.69
N ALA A 231 -8.82 -23.60 -4.57
CA ALA A 231 -8.61 -24.25 -3.27
C ALA A 231 -8.99 -25.74 -3.31
N ALA A 232 -10.02 -26.08 -4.09
CA ALA A 232 -10.44 -27.47 -4.30
C ALA A 232 -9.36 -28.36 -4.95
N GLY A 233 -8.43 -27.74 -5.69
CA GLY A 233 -7.27 -28.40 -6.29
C GLY A 233 -6.15 -28.74 -5.30
N ILE A 234 -6.20 -28.21 -4.07
CA ILE A 234 -5.27 -28.57 -3.00
C ILE A 234 -5.86 -29.74 -2.20
N LYS A 235 -5.11 -30.83 -2.07
CA LYS A 235 -5.44 -31.95 -1.19
C LYS A 235 -4.33 -32.17 -0.17
N LEU A 236 -4.74 -32.50 1.05
CA LEU A 236 -3.85 -32.88 2.15
C LEU A 236 -4.10 -34.35 2.50
N TYR A 237 -3.04 -35.10 2.76
CA TYR A 237 -3.09 -36.47 3.23
C TYR A 237 -2.24 -36.59 4.50
N LEU A 238 -2.72 -37.40 5.45
CA LEU A 238 -2.03 -37.74 6.68
C LEU A 238 -1.82 -39.26 6.71
N ASN A 239 -0.56 -39.69 6.77
CA ASN A 239 -0.15 -41.11 6.77
C ASN A 239 -0.78 -41.88 5.59
N GLY A 240 -0.84 -41.23 4.42
CA GLY A 240 -1.41 -41.80 3.20
C GLY A 240 -2.94 -41.78 3.10
N ALA A 241 -3.66 -41.32 4.13
CA ALA A 241 -5.11 -41.18 4.10
C ALA A 241 -5.54 -39.71 3.84
N PRO A 242 -6.63 -39.45 3.10
CA PRO A 242 -7.13 -38.09 2.89
C PRO A 242 -7.45 -37.38 4.21
N LEU A 243 -7.01 -36.14 4.35
CA LEU A 243 -7.26 -35.29 5.51
C LEU A 243 -8.43 -34.34 5.21
N GLU A 244 -9.41 -34.27 6.10
CA GLU A 244 -10.54 -33.36 5.95
C GLU A 244 -10.09 -31.91 6.13
N THR A 245 -10.45 -31.04 5.17
CA THR A 245 -10.05 -29.63 5.15
C THR A 245 -11.24 -28.67 5.05
N GLU A 246 -10.98 -27.42 5.43
CA GLU A 246 -11.82 -26.26 5.14
C GLU A 246 -11.10 -25.33 4.16
N VAL A 247 -11.88 -24.66 3.31
CA VAL A 247 -11.36 -23.61 2.42
C VAL A 247 -11.18 -22.34 3.22
N VAL A 248 -9.92 -21.90 3.35
CA VAL A 248 -9.59 -20.62 3.98
C VAL A 248 -9.69 -19.49 2.96
N ARG A 249 -9.26 -19.75 1.72
CA ARG A 249 -9.26 -18.77 0.64
C ARG A 249 -9.34 -19.46 -0.71
N ASP A 250 -10.05 -18.86 -1.66
CA ASP A 250 -10.19 -19.36 -3.03
C ASP A 250 -10.25 -18.19 -4.03
N HIS A 251 -9.15 -17.44 -4.13
CA HIS A 251 -9.08 -16.23 -4.96
C HIS A 251 -7.65 -16.00 -5.50
N LEU A 252 -7.11 -16.94 -6.28
CA LEU A 252 -5.79 -16.79 -6.92
C LEU A 252 -5.94 -16.48 -8.41
N TYR A 253 -5.45 -15.32 -8.86
CA TYR A 253 -5.54 -14.91 -10.28
C TYR A 253 -4.22 -14.43 -10.88
N LYS A 254 -3.21 -14.09 -10.08
CA LYS A 254 -1.85 -13.79 -10.56
C LYS A 254 -0.85 -14.85 -10.13
N ASP A 255 0.22 -14.96 -10.91
CA ASP A 255 1.30 -15.92 -10.70
C ASP A 255 1.99 -15.75 -9.34
N ILE A 256 2.41 -16.85 -8.71
CA ILE A 256 3.05 -16.84 -7.39
C ILE A 256 4.58 -16.65 -7.41
N SER A 257 5.18 -16.56 -8.59
CA SER A 257 6.63 -16.43 -8.76
C SER A 257 7.15 -15.00 -8.56
N TYR A 258 8.42 -14.89 -8.16
CA TYR A 258 9.16 -13.63 -8.13
C TYR A 258 9.78 -13.37 -9.51
N SER A 259 9.16 -12.53 -10.33
CA SER A 259 9.68 -12.25 -11.68
C SER A 259 10.56 -11.00 -11.68
N GLY A 260 11.72 -11.11 -12.36
CA GLY A 260 12.64 -9.99 -12.55
C GLY A 260 12.03 -8.79 -13.27
N SER A 261 10.95 -8.99 -14.04
CA SER A 261 10.24 -7.90 -14.74
C SER A 261 9.60 -6.86 -13.80
N TRP A 262 9.27 -7.24 -12.56
CA TRP A 262 8.63 -6.37 -11.57
C TRP A 262 9.62 -5.61 -10.69
N LYS A 263 10.93 -5.76 -10.95
CA LYS A 263 12.00 -5.24 -10.08
C LYS A 263 11.83 -5.72 -8.63
N ASP A 264 11.28 -6.92 -8.44
CA ASP A 264 11.23 -7.60 -7.15
C ASP A 264 12.65 -7.66 -6.59
N ARG A 265 12.87 -7.16 -5.37
CA ARG A 265 14.20 -7.09 -4.76
C ARG A 265 14.86 -8.46 -4.59
N TYR A 266 14.05 -9.52 -4.62
CA TYR A 266 14.45 -10.90 -4.34
C TYR A 266 14.20 -11.85 -5.52
N SER A 267 14.03 -11.33 -6.74
CA SER A 267 13.93 -12.18 -7.93
C SER A 267 15.13 -13.12 -8.02
N GLY A 268 14.89 -14.44 -8.07
CA GLY A 268 15.94 -15.46 -8.13
C GLY A 268 16.38 -16.03 -6.78
N ASN A 269 15.73 -15.68 -5.67
CA ASN A 269 15.93 -16.31 -4.36
C ASN A 269 14.80 -17.29 -4.03
N ASP A 270 14.60 -18.23 -4.96
CA ASP A 270 13.42 -19.08 -5.08
C ASP A 270 13.64 -20.47 -4.44
N SER A 271 14.66 -20.63 -3.59
CA SER A 271 14.94 -21.92 -2.96
C SER A 271 13.82 -22.31 -1.99
N LEU A 272 13.44 -23.58 -2.02
CA LEU A 272 12.62 -24.18 -0.97
C LEU A 272 13.38 -24.13 0.36
N LYS A 273 12.70 -23.72 1.43
CA LYS A 273 13.27 -23.63 2.78
C LYS A 273 12.37 -24.30 3.82
N LEU A 274 13.00 -24.80 4.88
CA LEU A 274 12.32 -25.52 5.97
C LEU A 274 12.45 -24.79 7.31
N ALA A 275 11.43 -24.99 8.14
CA ALA A 275 11.37 -24.76 9.59
C ALA A 275 11.57 -23.33 10.11
N ALA A 276 12.13 -22.39 9.37
CA ALA A 276 12.17 -20.98 9.76
C ALA A 276 12.02 -20.06 8.55
N ARG A 277 11.44 -18.89 8.79
CA ARG A 277 11.21 -17.85 7.78
C ARG A 277 11.39 -16.48 8.42
N PHE A 278 11.94 -15.53 7.66
CA PHE A 278 12.10 -14.16 8.13
C PHE A 278 10.75 -13.57 8.57
N ARG A 279 10.69 -13.09 9.83
CA ARG A 279 9.48 -12.53 10.47
C ARG A 279 8.29 -13.49 10.57
N ASP A 280 8.55 -14.78 10.74
CA ASP A 280 7.52 -15.78 11.04
C ASP A 280 7.92 -16.57 12.30
N ASN A 281 7.00 -17.41 12.77
CA ASN A 281 7.27 -18.36 13.84
C ASN A 281 7.84 -19.66 13.25
N GLY A 282 9.06 -20.02 13.63
CA GLY A 282 9.68 -21.28 13.20
C GLY A 282 9.13 -22.52 13.89
N PHE A 283 9.50 -23.69 13.38
CA PHE A 283 9.11 -25.01 13.89
C PHE A 283 9.94 -25.41 15.11
N LYS A 284 9.76 -24.65 16.19
CA LYS A 284 10.49 -24.81 17.44
C LYS A 284 10.34 -26.22 18.03
N ASN A 285 11.48 -26.81 18.41
CA ASN A 285 11.64 -28.13 19.01
C ASN A 285 11.08 -29.31 18.19
N GLY A 286 10.55 -29.06 17.00
CA GLY A 286 9.97 -30.06 16.12
C GLY A 286 11.04 -30.81 15.33
N LEU A 287 10.70 -32.02 14.89
CA LEU A 287 11.56 -32.83 14.04
C LEU A 287 11.00 -32.91 12.63
N ILE A 288 11.86 -32.81 11.62
CA ILE A 288 11.52 -33.02 10.20
C ILE A 288 12.40 -34.14 9.63
N ASP A 289 11.78 -35.02 8.87
CA ASP A 289 12.41 -36.13 8.15
C ASP A 289 11.79 -36.29 6.74
N ASP A 290 12.52 -36.93 5.83
CA ASP A 290 12.03 -37.49 4.56
C ASP A 290 11.20 -36.52 3.69
N LEU A 291 11.80 -35.40 3.27
CA LEU A 291 11.16 -34.47 2.34
C LEU A 291 11.30 -34.96 0.90
N GLN A 292 10.18 -35.16 0.21
CA GLN A 292 10.11 -35.46 -1.22
C GLN A 292 9.34 -34.38 -1.97
N VAL A 293 9.85 -33.98 -3.13
CA VAL A 293 9.23 -32.97 -4.00
C VAL A 293 8.91 -33.59 -5.36
N PHE A 294 7.71 -33.35 -5.86
CA PHE A 294 7.23 -33.86 -7.15
C PHE A 294 6.72 -32.71 -8.01
N ASP A 295 6.99 -32.74 -9.32
CA ASP A 295 6.44 -31.77 -10.27
C ASP A 295 5.17 -32.26 -10.99
N VAL A 296 4.46 -33.14 -10.29
CA VAL A 296 3.14 -33.64 -10.66
C VAL A 296 2.24 -33.61 -9.41
N ALA A 297 0.93 -33.48 -9.61
CA ALA A 297 -0.04 -33.79 -8.57
C ALA A 297 -0.02 -35.30 -8.31
N LEU A 298 0.27 -35.73 -7.08
CA LEU A 298 0.12 -37.11 -6.68
C LEU A 298 -1.37 -37.43 -6.54
N THR A 299 -1.76 -38.60 -7.03
CA THR A 299 -3.12 -39.11 -6.80
C THR A 299 -3.24 -39.68 -5.39
N GLU A 300 -4.47 -39.87 -4.90
CA GLU A 300 -4.69 -40.49 -3.58
C GLU A 300 -3.99 -41.85 -3.43
N ALA A 301 -4.01 -42.68 -4.48
CA ALA A 301 -3.31 -43.96 -4.47
C ALA A 301 -1.78 -43.78 -4.34
N GLU A 302 -1.21 -42.79 -5.02
CA GLU A 302 0.22 -42.48 -4.93
C GLU A 302 0.59 -41.87 -3.57
N ALA A 303 -0.24 -40.97 -3.04
CA ALA A 303 -0.08 -40.39 -1.70
C ALA A 303 -0.17 -41.49 -0.63
N LYS A 304 -1.00 -42.51 -0.81
CA LYS A 304 -1.06 -43.68 0.06
C LYS A 304 0.22 -44.50 0.04
N LEU A 305 0.81 -44.70 -1.14
CA LEU A 305 2.09 -45.41 -1.30
C LEU A 305 3.26 -44.65 -0.68
N VAL A 306 3.36 -43.35 -0.96
CA VAL A 306 4.39 -42.49 -0.37
C VAL A 306 4.19 -42.38 1.14
N GLY A 307 2.93 -42.25 1.57
CA GLY A 307 2.50 -42.10 2.96
C GLY A 307 2.63 -43.35 3.84
N ALA A 308 2.83 -44.53 3.24
CA ALA A 308 2.83 -45.80 3.95
C ALA A 308 3.97 -45.91 4.98
N PRO A 309 3.81 -46.67 6.08
CA PRO A 309 4.90 -46.93 7.01
C PRO A 309 6.01 -47.72 6.31
N ILE A 310 7.09 -47.03 5.92
CA ILE A 310 8.18 -47.64 5.15
C ILE A 310 9.14 -48.38 6.11
N SER A 311 9.43 -49.65 5.86
CA SER A 311 10.63 -50.31 6.41
C SER A 311 11.88 -49.70 5.77
N GLU A 312 12.94 -49.37 6.53
CA GLU A 312 14.13 -48.62 6.07
C GLU A 312 14.67 -48.99 4.67
N SER A 313 14.72 -50.27 4.30
CA SER A 313 15.18 -50.74 2.97
C SER A 313 14.31 -50.32 1.79
N ALA A 314 13.08 -49.87 2.05
CA ALA A 314 12.11 -49.47 1.03
C ALA A 314 12.03 -47.94 0.81
N ARG A 315 12.67 -47.11 1.67
CA ARG A 315 12.68 -45.62 1.57
C ARG A 315 13.21 -45.11 0.23
N PHE A 316 14.05 -45.91 -0.44
CA PHE A 316 14.69 -45.60 -1.73
C PHE A 316 14.23 -46.50 -2.88
N SER A 317 13.23 -47.36 -2.66
CA SER A 317 12.74 -48.31 -3.66
C SER A 317 11.44 -47.82 -4.29
N ASN A 318 11.24 -48.04 -5.59
CA ASN A 318 9.94 -47.79 -6.23
C ASN A 318 8.90 -48.74 -5.62
N VAL A 319 8.05 -48.22 -4.73
CA VAL A 319 6.96 -49.00 -4.15
C VAL A 319 5.87 -49.16 -5.21
N SER A 320 5.66 -50.41 -5.63
CA SER A 320 4.58 -50.81 -6.53
C SER A 320 3.59 -51.68 -5.75
N GLN A 321 2.30 -51.36 -5.82
CA GLN A 321 1.25 -52.23 -5.29
C GLN A 321 0.20 -52.51 -6.37
N ARG A 322 -0.40 -53.69 -6.30
CA ARG A 322 -1.45 -54.09 -7.23
C ARG A 322 -2.69 -53.23 -7.00
N ALA A 323 -3.31 -52.75 -8.08
CA ALA A 323 -4.41 -51.79 -7.99
C ALA A 323 -5.70 -52.36 -7.34
N ASP A 324 -5.85 -53.70 -7.31
CA ASP A 324 -6.97 -54.42 -6.68
C ASP A 324 -6.76 -54.74 -5.18
N SER A 325 -5.61 -54.33 -4.62
CA SER A 325 -5.23 -54.57 -3.21
C SER A 325 -5.64 -53.42 -2.27
N GLU A 326 -4.91 -53.21 -1.18
CA GLU A 326 -5.23 -52.25 -0.09
C GLU A 326 -5.49 -50.80 -0.56
N ILE A 327 -5.08 -50.41 -1.77
CA ILE A 327 -5.33 -49.07 -2.35
C ILE A 327 -6.83 -48.80 -2.58
N GLY A 328 -7.60 -49.80 -3.03
CA GLY A 328 -9.03 -49.67 -3.36
C GLY A 328 -9.32 -49.08 -4.75
N ALA A 329 -10.42 -49.53 -5.36
CA ALA A 329 -10.78 -49.17 -6.74
C ALA A 329 -10.99 -47.67 -7.02
N PRO A 330 -11.62 -46.86 -6.14
CA PRO A 330 -11.78 -45.42 -6.40
C PRO A 330 -10.45 -44.66 -6.46
N SER A 331 -9.52 -44.95 -5.54
CA SER A 331 -8.21 -44.29 -5.48
C SER A 331 -7.33 -44.73 -6.67
N ALA A 332 -7.44 -45.99 -7.10
CA ALA A 332 -6.77 -46.50 -8.31
C ALA A 332 -7.30 -45.88 -9.62
N PHE A 333 -8.55 -45.42 -9.67
CA PHE A 333 -9.13 -44.81 -10.86
C PHE A 333 -8.46 -43.49 -11.25
N ASN A 334 -8.22 -42.61 -10.28
CA ASN A 334 -7.51 -41.35 -10.53
C ASN A 334 -6.07 -41.58 -10.99
N HIS A 335 -5.38 -42.58 -10.44
CA HIS A 335 -4.06 -42.99 -10.91
C HIS A 335 -4.12 -43.47 -12.37
N PHE A 336 -5.05 -44.35 -12.70
CA PHE A 336 -5.26 -44.80 -14.08
C PHE A 336 -5.48 -43.62 -15.04
N LEU A 337 -6.38 -42.70 -14.71
CA LEU A 337 -6.67 -41.54 -15.56
C LEU A 337 -5.43 -40.69 -15.84
N THR A 338 -4.67 -40.36 -14.79
CA THR A 338 -3.54 -39.44 -14.87
C THR A 338 -2.26 -40.08 -15.40
N ARG A 339 -2.08 -41.40 -15.28
CA ARG A 339 -0.83 -42.11 -15.63
C ARG A 339 -0.93 -43.05 -16.82
N HIS A 340 -2.12 -43.54 -17.15
CA HIS A 340 -2.30 -44.61 -18.14
C HIS A 340 -3.33 -44.31 -19.24
N HIS A 341 -4.30 -43.43 -18.99
CA HIS A 341 -5.35 -43.13 -19.95
C HIS A 341 -4.97 -41.95 -20.87
N GLU A 342 -4.39 -42.26 -22.02
CA GLU A 342 -3.88 -41.27 -22.99
C GLU A 342 -4.88 -40.14 -23.34
N PRO A 343 -6.19 -40.41 -23.59
CA PRO A 343 -7.13 -39.33 -23.91
C PRO A 343 -7.30 -38.32 -22.76
N TYR A 344 -7.23 -38.80 -21.50
CA TYR A 344 -7.33 -37.92 -20.33
C TYR A 344 -6.06 -37.11 -20.15
N GLN A 345 -4.89 -37.73 -20.34
CA GLN A 345 -3.60 -37.04 -20.28
C GLN A 345 -3.48 -35.93 -21.33
N ALA A 346 -3.90 -36.20 -22.58
CA ALA A 346 -3.90 -35.21 -23.65
C ALA A 346 -4.86 -34.05 -23.35
N ALA A 347 -6.07 -34.33 -22.86
CA ALA A 347 -7.04 -33.30 -22.48
C ALA A 347 -6.54 -32.45 -21.29
N LEU A 348 -5.91 -33.08 -20.30
CA LEU A 348 -5.32 -32.38 -19.15
C LEU A 348 -4.15 -31.47 -19.58
N ALA A 349 -3.32 -31.92 -20.51
CA ALA A 349 -2.24 -31.10 -21.08
C ALA A 349 -2.80 -29.87 -21.81
N GLY A 350 -3.84 -30.05 -22.65
CA GLY A 350 -4.50 -28.92 -23.33
C GLY A 350 -5.18 -27.95 -22.37
N LEU A 351 -5.79 -28.44 -21.28
CA LEU A 351 -6.34 -27.59 -20.22
C LEU A 351 -5.25 -26.78 -19.52
N ARG A 352 -4.09 -27.39 -19.26
CA ARG A 352 -2.93 -26.69 -18.67
C ARG A 352 -2.43 -25.58 -19.59
N GLU A 353 -2.30 -25.82 -20.89
CA GLU A 353 -1.91 -24.78 -21.86
C GLU A 353 -2.87 -23.58 -21.84
N LEU A 354 -4.18 -23.84 -21.81
CA LEU A 354 -5.19 -22.77 -21.72
C LEU A 354 -5.06 -21.96 -20.42
N ARG A 355 -4.78 -22.61 -19.29
CA ARG A 355 -4.55 -21.95 -18.00
C ARG A 355 -3.25 -21.13 -18.02
N GLU A 356 -2.19 -21.65 -18.64
CA GLU A 356 -0.93 -20.92 -18.79
C GLU A 356 -1.09 -19.68 -19.68
N ASP A 357 -1.87 -19.76 -20.75
CA ASP A 357 -2.19 -18.62 -21.61
C ASP A 357 -3.03 -17.57 -20.86
N GLU A 358 -4.00 -18.00 -20.04
CA GLU A 358 -4.73 -17.10 -19.15
C GLU A 358 -3.80 -16.44 -18.12
N ASN A 359 -2.88 -17.20 -17.54
CA ASN A 359 -1.89 -16.68 -16.60
C ASN A 359 -1.02 -15.60 -17.25
N LYS A 360 -0.44 -15.85 -18.42
CA LYS A 360 0.37 -14.85 -19.15
C LYS A 360 -0.44 -13.59 -19.43
N LEU A 361 -1.70 -13.73 -19.88
CA LEU A 361 -2.56 -12.59 -20.17
C LEU A 361 -2.85 -11.74 -18.92
N VAL A 362 -3.32 -12.36 -17.84
CA VAL A 362 -3.69 -11.69 -16.58
C VAL A 362 -2.46 -11.06 -15.93
N TYR A 363 -1.31 -11.71 -16.04
CA TYR A 363 -0.05 -11.25 -15.46
C TYR A 363 0.38 -9.88 -15.98
N GLU A 364 0.14 -9.60 -17.27
CA GLU A 364 0.48 -8.32 -17.89
C GLU A 364 -0.48 -7.17 -17.56
N ILE A 365 -1.61 -7.45 -16.92
CA ILE A 365 -2.62 -6.43 -16.64
C ILE A 365 -2.20 -5.57 -15.45
N PRO A 366 -2.09 -4.23 -15.63
CA PRO A 366 -1.88 -3.31 -14.52
C PRO A 366 -3.03 -3.40 -13.53
N GLU A 367 -2.74 -3.22 -12.25
CA GLU A 367 -3.76 -3.24 -11.21
C GLU A 367 -3.61 -2.04 -10.28
N ILE A 368 -4.72 -1.64 -9.67
CA ILE A 368 -4.76 -0.55 -8.69
C ILE A 368 -5.37 -1.07 -7.39
N MET A 369 -4.87 -0.57 -6.26
CA MET A 369 -5.49 -0.85 -4.97
C MET A 369 -6.90 -0.28 -4.92
N VAL A 370 -7.83 -1.06 -4.41
CA VAL A 370 -9.22 -0.67 -4.17
C VAL A 370 -9.60 -1.02 -2.73
N MET A 371 -10.84 -0.73 -2.33
CA MET A 371 -11.39 -1.23 -1.08
C MET A 371 -12.62 -2.09 -1.38
N GLU A 372 -12.51 -3.39 -1.16
CA GLU A 372 -13.57 -4.37 -1.35
C GLU A 372 -14.10 -4.85 0.00
N GLU A 373 -15.42 -5.02 0.13
CA GLU A 373 -16.00 -5.62 1.34
C GLU A 373 -15.87 -7.14 1.31
N LEU A 374 -15.47 -7.72 2.44
CA LEU A 374 -15.54 -9.16 2.69
C LEU A 374 -16.98 -9.66 2.52
N PRO A 375 -17.19 -10.86 1.94
CA PRO A 375 -18.51 -11.48 1.88
C PRO A 375 -19.17 -11.62 3.26
N GLN A 376 -18.34 -11.85 4.29
CA GLN A 376 -18.74 -11.85 5.69
C GLN A 376 -17.91 -10.80 6.45
N PRO A 377 -18.52 -9.69 6.93
CA PRO A 377 -17.83 -8.68 7.72
C PRO A 377 -17.19 -9.27 8.98
N ARG A 378 -16.10 -8.64 9.45
CA ARG A 378 -15.49 -9.04 10.72
C ARG A 378 -16.41 -8.62 11.87
N VAL A 379 -16.48 -9.46 12.89
CA VAL A 379 -17.21 -9.13 14.13
C VAL A 379 -16.57 -7.90 14.76
N THR A 380 -17.39 -6.91 15.10
CA THR A 380 -16.91 -5.69 15.77
C THR A 380 -17.39 -5.69 17.21
N HIS A 381 -16.46 -5.51 18.13
CA HIS A 381 -16.75 -5.41 19.56
C HIS A 381 -16.64 -3.96 20.01
N ARG A 382 -17.51 -3.55 20.94
CA ARG A 382 -17.20 -2.38 21.77
C ARG A 382 -15.99 -2.75 22.63
N LEU A 383 -15.03 -1.84 22.73
CA LEU A 383 -13.87 -2.04 23.60
C LEU A 383 -14.07 -1.35 24.95
N ASN A 384 -13.79 -2.04 26.05
CA ASN A 384 -13.88 -1.44 27.38
C ASN A 384 -12.85 -0.31 27.52
N ARG A 385 -13.34 0.93 27.67
CA ARG A 385 -12.52 2.16 27.68
C ARG A 385 -11.61 2.34 26.45
N GLY A 386 -11.90 1.63 25.34
CA GLY A 386 -11.09 1.67 24.13
C GLY A 386 -9.85 0.79 24.14
N ALA A 387 -9.65 -0.06 25.16
CA ALA A 387 -8.50 -0.98 25.21
C ALA A 387 -8.64 -2.11 24.19
N TYR A 388 -7.64 -2.28 23.33
CA TYR A 388 -7.67 -3.18 22.17
C TYR A 388 -7.80 -4.68 22.54
N ASP A 389 -7.33 -5.05 23.73
CA ASP A 389 -7.31 -6.39 24.30
C ASP A 389 -8.51 -6.68 25.23
N ALA A 390 -9.43 -5.72 25.39
CA ALA A 390 -10.61 -5.85 26.26
C ALA A 390 -11.92 -5.76 25.48
N PRO A 391 -12.23 -6.73 24.59
CA PRO A 391 -13.50 -6.78 23.88
C PRO A 391 -14.67 -6.96 24.85
N ALA A 392 -15.73 -6.19 24.64
CA ALA A 392 -16.99 -6.29 25.34
C ALA A 392 -18.08 -6.81 24.38
N GLU A 393 -19.29 -6.26 24.44
CA GLU A 393 -20.39 -6.71 23.62
C GLU A 393 -20.17 -6.45 22.12
N ILE A 394 -20.72 -7.33 21.28
CA ILE A 394 -20.76 -7.16 19.82
C ILE A 394 -21.64 -5.95 19.47
N VAL A 395 -21.21 -5.19 18.48
CA VAL A 395 -21.97 -4.08 17.90
C VAL A 395 -22.15 -4.29 16.40
N GLU A 396 -23.33 -3.90 15.92
CA GLU A 396 -23.70 -3.97 14.52
C GLU A 396 -23.34 -2.65 13.80
N ARG A 397 -23.36 -2.70 12.46
CA ARG A 397 -23.23 -1.52 11.61
C ARG A 397 -24.44 -0.60 11.77
N GLU A 398 -24.28 0.43 12.59
CA GLU A 398 -25.35 1.39 12.92
C GLU A 398 -24.84 2.82 13.04
N THR A 399 -25.76 3.77 12.90
CA THR A 399 -25.48 5.21 13.02
C THR A 399 -26.04 5.80 14.31
N PRO A 400 -25.55 6.97 14.79
CA PRO A 400 -26.10 7.59 15.98
C PRO A 400 -27.54 8.06 15.75
N VAL A 401 -28.51 7.36 16.35
CA VAL A 401 -29.96 7.61 16.23
C VAL A 401 -30.34 9.05 16.58
N ALA A 402 -29.60 9.69 17.49
CA ALA A 402 -29.82 11.08 17.89
C ALA A 402 -29.52 12.12 16.79
N ILE A 403 -28.78 11.74 15.74
CA ILE A 403 -28.52 12.60 14.58
C ILE A 403 -29.57 12.31 13.51
N LEU A 404 -29.62 11.07 13.07
CA LEU A 404 -30.56 10.56 12.08
C LEU A 404 -30.54 9.03 12.20
N PRO A 405 -31.68 8.35 12.40
CA PRO A 405 -31.72 6.88 12.37
C PRO A 405 -31.23 6.32 11.04
N PHE A 406 -30.59 5.14 11.04
CA PHE A 406 -30.20 4.50 9.78
C PHE A 406 -31.45 4.06 9.00
N PRO A 407 -31.56 4.34 7.69
CA PRO A 407 -32.75 4.02 6.94
C PRO A 407 -32.88 2.51 6.71
N THR A 408 -34.09 1.96 6.84
CA THR A 408 -34.35 0.53 6.72
C THR A 408 -34.26 0.01 5.29
N ASP A 409 -34.36 0.90 4.29
CA ASP A 409 -34.28 0.63 2.86
C ASP A 409 -32.84 0.73 2.31
N GLN A 410 -31.86 1.06 3.16
CA GLN A 410 -30.46 1.16 2.77
C GLN A 410 -29.67 -0.09 3.20
N PRO A 411 -28.69 -0.53 2.38
CA PRO A 411 -27.82 -1.62 2.77
C PRO A 411 -26.93 -1.20 3.95
N ARG A 412 -26.76 -2.08 4.95
CA ARG A 412 -25.84 -1.85 6.08
C ARG A 412 -24.38 -2.08 5.67
N ASN A 413 -23.90 -1.24 4.77
CA ASN A 413 -22.54 -1.23 4.24
C ASN A 413 -22.10 0.21 3.98
N ARG A 414 -20.88 0.41 3.45
CA ARG A 414 -20.35 1.77 3.25
C ARG A 414 -21.17 2.61 2.26
N LEU A 415 -21.87 1.99 1.30
CA LEU A 415 -22.75 2.69 0.38
C LEU A 415 -23.99 3.25 1.10
N GLY A 416 -24.63 2.45 1.97
CA GLY A 416 -25.75 2.94 2.78
C GLY A 416 -25.32 4.00 3.78
N LEU A 417 -24.13 3.88 4.38
CA LEU A 417 -23.56 4.93 5.23
C LEU A 417 -23.33 6.23 4.45
N ALA A 418 -22.77 6.15 3.24
CA ALA A 418 -22.55 7.33 2.40
C ALA A 418 -23.89 8.03 2.06
N ARG A 419 -24.93 7.25 1.72
CA ARG A 419 -26.28 7.79 1.47
C ARG A 419 -26.89 8.42 2.73
N TRP A 420 -26.71 7.81 3.90
CA TRP A 420 -27.14 8.40 5.18
C TRP A 420 -26.40 9.70 5.51
N MET A 421 -25.11 9.80 5.19
CA MET A 421 -24.31 11.01 5.42
C MET A 421 -24.84 12.19 4.61
N VAL A 422 -25.22 11.98 3.35
CA VAL A 422 -25.71 13.06 2.46
C VAL A 422 -27.24 13.15 2.39
N ASP A 423 -27.95 12.41 3.25
CA ASP A 423 -29.41 12.49 3.34
C ASP A 423 -29.82 13.93 3.70
N PRO A 424 -30.80 14.54 3.01
CA PRO A 424 -31.26 15.91 3.31
C PRO A 424 -31.74 16.11 4.75
N ARG A 425 -32.16 15.03 5.43
CA ARG A 425 -32.57 15.05 6.83
C ARG A 425 -31.38 15.02 7.79
N ASN A 426 -30.17 14.72 7.30
CA ASN A 426 -28.95 14.71 8.10
C ASN A 426 -28.50 16.15 8.39
N PRO A 427 -28.56 16.61 9.66
CA PRO A 427 -28.33 18.01 9.98
C PRO A 427 -26.86 18.44 9.92
N LEU A 428 -25.89 17.52 9.83
CA LEU A 428 -24.49 17.86 10.11
C LEU A 428 -23.65 18.02 8.84
N THR A 429 -23.81 17.15 7.85
CA THR A 429 -22.87 17.04 6.73
C THR A 429 -22.73 18.35 5.95
N ALA A 430 -23.86 18.94 5.56
CA ALA A 430 -23.86 20.22 4.83
C ALA A 430 -23.32 21.37 5.69
N ARG A 431 -23.70 21.45 6.98
CA ARG A 431 -23.21 22.47 7.91
C ARG A 431 -21.68 22.40 8.09
N VAL A 432 -21.14 21.20 8.26
CA VAL A 432 -19.69 21.00 8.39
C VAL A 432 -18.97 21.37 7.09
N ALA A 433 -19.50 20.96 5.94
CA ALA A 433 -18.91 21.29 4.64
C ALA A 433 -18.89 22.81 4.37
N VAL A 434 -20.04 23.47 4.56
CA VAL A 434 -20.18 24.93 4.44
C VAL A 434 -19.25 25.66 5.40
N ASN A 435 -19.18 25.25 6.66
CA ASN A 435 -18.31 25.88 7.65
C ASN A 435 -16.82 25.75 7.29
N ARG A 436 -16.41 24.64 6.64
CA ARG A 436 -15.06 24.47 6.12
C ARG A 436 -14.75 25.44 4.99
N ILE A 437 -15.65 25.55 4.01
CA ILE A 437 -15.52 26.48 2.89
C ILE A 437 -15.54 27.94 3.37
N TRP A 438 -16.45 28.28 4.29
CA TRP A 438 -16.52 29.59 4.92
C TRP A 438 -15.20 29.97 5.57
N ARG A 439 -14.60 29.07 6.36
CA ARG A 439 -13.30 29.33 6.98
C ARG A 439 -12.20 29.57 5.94
N MET A 440 -12.19 28.86 4.81
CA MET A 440 -11.17 29.07 3.78
C MET A 440 -11.18 30.52 3.26
N HIS A 441 -12.34 31.16 3.25
CA HIS A 441 -12.52 32.54 2.82
C HIS A 441 -12.35 33.57 3.95
N PHE A 442 -12.82 33.26 5.16
CA PHE A 442 -12.83 34.21 6.27
C PHE A 442 -11.72 34.00 7.32
N GLY A 443 -10.88 32.97 7.16
CA GLY A 443 -9.86 32.53 8.13
C GLY A 443 -10.44 31.82 9.37
N ARG A 444 -11.71 32.12 9.71
CA ARG A 444 -12.48 31.56 10.82
C ARG A 444 -13.81 30.98 10.34
N GLY A 445 -14.18 29.80 10.81
CA GLY A 445 -15.50 29.23 10.57
C GLY A 445 -16.60 29.93 11.35
N ILE A 446 -17.85 29.86 10.88
CA ILE A 446 -19.04 30.23 11.66
C ILE A 446 -19.06 29.44 12.97
N VAL A 447 -18.75 28.15 12.90
CA VAL A 447 -18.35 27.31 14.04
C VAL A 447 -16.82 27.27 14.07
N ALA A 448 -16.22 27.76 15.15
CA ALA A 448 -14.77 27.90 15.25
C ALA A 448 -14.03 26.55 15.32
N THR A 449 -14.62 25.56 16.00
CA THR A 449 -14.11 24.20 16.15
C THR A 449 -14.56 23.34 14.97
N GLN A 450 -13.79 23.34 13.88
CA GLN A 450 -14.19 22.62 12.65
C GLN A 450 -14.24 21.10 12.83
N GLU A 451 -13.48 20.61 13.79
CA GLU A 451 -13.34 19.22 14.21
C GLU A 451 -14.44 18.77 15.17
N ASP A 452 -15.19 19.68 15.80
CA ASP A 452 -16.20 19.34 16.80
C ASP A 452 -17.42 20.28 16.73
N PHE A 453 -18.53 19.73 16.24
CA PHE A 453 -19.86 20.36 16.22
C PHE A 453 -20.74 19.88 17.40
N GLY A 454 -20.19 19.06 18.29
CA GLY A 454 -20.84 18.55 19.48
C GLY A 454 -20.68 19.48 20.68
N SER A 455 -20.99 18.94 21.86
CA SER A 455 -21.04 19.72 23.11
C SER A 455 -19.68 20.22 23.62
N GLN A 456 -18.57 19.67 23.13
CA GLN A 456 -17.22 20.13 23.45
C GLN A 456 -16.71 21.18 22.44
N GLY A 457 -17.43 21.37 21.34
CA GLY A 457 -17.19 22.41 20.34
C GLY A 457 -17.71 23.79 20.75
N LYS A 458 -17.49 24.77 19.88
CA LYS A 458 -18.07 26.12 19.99
C LYS A 458 -19.40 26.19 19.26
N LEU A 459 -20.33 26.99 19.81
CA LEU A 459 -21.57 27.31 19.11
C LEU A 459 -21.30 28.20 17.88
N PRO A 460 -22.14 28.11 16.84
CA PRO A 460 -22.02 28.98 15.67
C PRO A 460 -22.22 30.45 16.06
N THR A 461 -21.41 31.35 15.50
CA THR A 461 -21.60 32.80 15.68
C THR A 461 -22.89 33.30 15.01
N HIS A 462 -23.24 32.70 13.87
CA HIS A 462 -24.44 33.03 13.07
C HIS A 462 -25.18 31.73 12.67
N PRO A 463 -25.99 31.15 13.59
CA PRO A 463 -26.65 29.86 13.35
C PRO A 463 -27.60 29.89 12.14
N GLU A 464 -28.39 30.95 11.99
CA GLU A 464 -29.35 31.06 10.87
C GLU A 464 -28.64 31.15 9.52
N LEU A 465 -27.50 31.85 9.45
CA LEU A 465 -26.68 31.92 8.24
C LEU A 465 -26.10 30.55 7.88
N LEU A 466 -25.59 29.82 8.88
CA LEU A 466 -25.07 28.46 8.67
C LEU A 466 -26.15 27.53 8.14
N ASP A 467 -27.36 27.59 8.71
CA ASP A 467 -28.50 26.79 8.30
C ASP A 467 -28.95 27.15 6.88
N TRP A 468 -29.03 28.44 6.56
CA TRP A 468 -29.38 28.92 5.23
C TRP A 468 -28.37 28.47 4.17
N LEU A 469 -27.06 28.65 4.44
CA LEU A 469 -26.01 28.22 3.52
C LEU A 469 -25.99 26.69 3.35
N ALA A 470 -26.23 25.94 4.42
CA ALA A 470 -26.30 24.47 4.36
C ALA A 470 -27.49 24.00 3.51
N GLY A 471 -28.68 24.58 3.72
CA GLY A 471 -29.86 24.32 2.90
C GLY A 471 -29.62 24.67 1.43
N TRP A 472 -29.13 25.88 1.17
CA TRP A 472 -28.79 26.34 -0.19
C TRP A 472 -27.79 25.40 -0.87
N PHE A 473 -26.77 24.93 -0.16
CA PHE A 473 -25.76 24.04 -0.71
C PHE A 473 -26.33 22.69 -1.13
N MET A 474 -27.25 22.12 -0.33
CA MET A 474 -27.96 20.88 -0.68
C MET A 474 -28.89 21.09 -1.87
N ASP A 475 -29.68 22.16 -1.88
CA ASP A 475 -30.67 22.48 -2.92
C ASP A 475 -30.01 22.77 -4.28
N ASN A 476 -28.76 23.23 -4.28
CA ASN A 476 -27.95 23.49 -5.49
C ASN A 476 -27.03 22.31 -5.85
N GLY A 477 -27.39 21.08 -5.45
CA GLY A 477 -26.71 19.87 -5.90
C GLY A 477 -25.28 19.71 -5.37
N TRP A 478 -24.97 20.29 -4.21
CA TRP A 478 -23.64 20.26 -3.59
C TRP A 478 -22.54 20.90 -4.48
N ASP A 479 -22.90 21.88 -5.32
CA ASP A 479 -21.95 22.60 -6.16
C ASP A 479 -21.02 23.52 -5.33
N VAL A 480 -19.81 23.02 -5.10
CA VAL A 480 -18.76 23.72 -4.35
C VAL A 480 -18.36 25.04 -5.02
N LYS A 481 -18.31 25.12 -6.35
CA LYS A 481 -17.95 26.35 -7.07
C LYS A 481 -19.05 27.40 -6.94
N ALA A 482 -20.30 26.99 -7.02
CA ALA A 482 -21.44 27.89 -6.82
C ALA A 482 -21.45 28.45 -5.39
N LEU A 483 -21.14 27.63 -4.37
CA LEU A 483 -21.02 28.09 -2.99
C LEU A 483 -19.84 29.07 -2.80
N HIS A 484 -18.68 28.79 -3.38
CA HIS A 484 -17.56 29.74 -3.36
C HIS A 484 -17.95 31.08 -4.01
N LYS A 485 -18.63 31.03 -5.16
CA LYS A 485 -19.11 32.23 -5.86
C LYS A 485 -20.09 33.01 -4.98
N LEU A 486 -21.08 32.34 -4.39
CA LEU A 486 -22.06 32.96 -3.50
C LEU A 486 -21.39 33.73 -2.36
N ILE A 487 -20.42 33.09 -1.69
CA ILE A 487 -19.67 33.72 -0.60
C ILE A 487 -18.85 34.90 -1.15
N ALA A 488 -18.07 34.71 -2.22
CA ALA A 488 -17.21 35.75 -2.77
C ALA A 488 -17.98 36.94 -3.38
N SER A 489 -19.24 36.73 -3.79
CA SER A 489 -20.12 37.79 -4.28
C SER A 489 -20.93 38.47 -3.18
N SER A 490 -20.84 38.01 -1.93
CA SER A 490 -21.57 38.63 -0.81
C SER A 490 -20.96 39.98 -0.44
N GLU A 491 -21.80 40.93 -0.01
CA GLU A 491 -21.34 42.21 0.54
C GLU A 491 -20.38 41.98 1.70
N THR A 492 -20.64 40.96 2.53
CA THR A 492 -19.82 40.61 3.69
C THR A 492 -18.37 40.27 3.31
N PHE A 493 -18.16 39.47 2.25
CA PHE A 493 -16.82 39.12 1.77
C PHE A 493 -16.14 40.31 1.07
N GLN A 494 -16.91 41.14 0.37
CA GLN A 494 -16.39 42.30 -0.37
C GLN A 494 -16.08 43.52 0.50
N GLN A 495 -16.33 43.46 1.81
CA GLN A 495 -15.93 44.50 2.75
C GLN A 495 -14.41 44.73 2.74
N SER A 496 -14.00 45.97 2.99
CA SER A 496 -12.59 46.27 3.19
C SER A 496 -12.07 45.64 4.49
N SER A 497 -10.89 45.04 4.47
CA SER A 497 -10.17 44.65 5.69
C SER A 497 -9.59 45.84 6.47
N HIS A 498 -9.54 47.03 5.84
CA HIS A 498 -9.13 48.26 6.52
C HIS A 498 -10.26 48.79 7.39
N ALA A 499 -10.10 48.66 8.71
CA ALA A 499 -11.09 49.08 9.69
C ALA A 499 -10.53 50.12 10.66
N SER A 500 -11.39 51.03 11.11
CA SER A 500 -11.01 51.98 12.16
C SER A 500 -10.65 51.25 13.46
N ARG A 501 -9.77 51.86 14.26
CA ARG A 501 -9.37 51.32 15.57
C ARG A 501 -10.58 50.95 16.45
N LYS A 502 -11.64 51.76 16.44
CA LYS A 502 -12.88 51.49 17.20
C LYS A 502 -13.59 50.20 16.76
N VAL A 503 -13.60 49.90 15.45
CA VAL A 503 -14.19 48.67 14.91
C VAL A 503 -13.35 47.45 15.32
N VAL A 504 -12.03 47.56 15.20
CA VAL A 504 -11.11 46.49 15.60
C VAL A 504 -11.19 46.21 17.11
N GLU A 505 -11.27 47.24 17.95
CA GLU A 505 -11.39 47.08 19.42
C GLU A 505 -12.72 46.44 19.83
N ARG A 506 -13.82 46.71 19.10
CA ARG A 506 -15.14 46.13 19.38
C ARG A 506 -15.27 44.68 18.90
N ASP A 507 -14.58 44.31 17.82
CA ASP A 507 -14.61 42.97 17.25
C ASP A 507 -13.20 42.50 16.84
N PRO A 508 -12.30 42.24 17.81
CA PRO A 508 -10.90 41.95 17.54
C PRO A 508 -10.71 40.69 16.67
N ASP A 509 -11.55 39.67 16.88
CA ASP A 509 -11.49 38.39 16.16
C ASP A 509 -12.36 38.35 14.89
N ASN A 510 -12.96 39.48 14.51
CA ASN A 510 -13.90 39.60 13.39
C ASN A 510 -15.10 38.61 13.47
N HIS A 511 -15.58 38.34 14.68
CA HIS A 511 -16.72 37.45 14.93
C HIS A 511 -18.02 37.97 14.34
N LEU A 512 -18.20 39.29 14.34
CA LEU A 512 -19.38 39.98 13.80
C LEU A 512 -19.24 40.29 12.31
N LEU A 513 -18.10 39.92 11.70
CA LEU A 513 -17.80 40.16 10.29
C LEU A 513 -17.89 41.65 9.94
N ALA A 514 -17.44 42.52 10.86
CA ALA A 514 -17.52 43.97 10.74
C ALA A 514 -16.49 44.58 9.76
N ARG A 515 -15.63 43.73 9.18
CA ARG A 515 -14.61 44.07 8.18
C ARG A 515 -14.30 42.85 7.30
N GLY A 516 -13.66 43.11 6.18
CA GLY A 516 -13.15 42.07 5.28
C GLY A 516 -12.17 41.12 5.98
N PRO A 517 -12.08 39.87 5.51
CA PRO A 517 -11.19 38.88 6.11
C PRO A 517 -9.72 39.29 5.93
N LYS A 518 -8.91 39.01 6.95
CA LYS A 518 -7.47 39.22 6.92
C LYS A 518 -6.78 37.99 7.50
N SER A 519 -5.99 37.29 6.68
CA SER A 519 -5.28 36.08 7.13
C SER A 519 -3.97 35.86 6.40
N ARG A 520 -3.01 35.22 7.08
CA ARG A 520 -1.75 34.81 6.45
C ARG A 520 -2.03 33.77 5.37
N LEU A 521 -1.42 33.96 4.20
CA LEU A 521 -1.42 32.99 3.11
C LEU A 521 -0.79 31.67 3.57
N LEU A 522 -1.28 30.54 3.04
CA LEU A 522 -0.70 29.23 3.28
C LEU A 522 0.70 29.13 2.66
N ALA A 523 1.52 28.20 3.16
CA ALA A 523 2.87 27.93 2.65
C ALA A 523 2.91 27.78 1.13
N GLU A 524 1.97 27.03 0.57
CA GLU A 524 1.84 26.78 -0.86
C GLU A 524 1.48 28.07 -1.63
N GLN A 525 0.63 28.93 -1.06
CA GLN A 525 0.25 30.21 -1.68
C GLN A 525 1.39 31.22 -1.66
N ILE A 526 2.17 31.28 -0.57
CA ILE A 526 3.34 32.18 -0.47
C ILE A 526 4.38 31.81 -1.54
N ARG A 527 4.71 30.51 -1.64
CA ARG A 527 5.68 30.04 -2.65
C ARG A 527 5.15 30.22 -4.07
N ASP A 528 3.94 29.75 -4.37
CA ASP A 528 3.37 29.86 -5.72
C ASP A 528 3.13 31.33 -6.11
N GLY A 529 2.84 32.20 -5.15
CA GLY A 529 2.73 33.66 -5.33
C GLY A 529 4.05 34.31 -5.74
N ALA A 530 5.16 33.96 -5.07
CA ALA A 530 6.50 34.42 -5.46
C ALA A 530 6.83 34.01 -6.91
N LEU A 531 6.61 32.74 -7.24
CA LEU A 531 6.86 32.20 -8.58
C LEU A 531 5.96 32.83 -9.65
N ALA A 532 4.70 33.12 -9.30
CA ALA A 532 3.75 33.74 -10.22
C ALA A 532 4.11 35.20 -10.50
N ALA A 533 4.47 35.97 -9.46
CA ALA A 533 4.88 37.36 -9.61
C ALA A 533 6.15 37.50 -10.47
N SER A 534 7.05 36.52 -10.39
CA SER A 534 8.32 36.49 -11.11
C SER A 534 8.28 35.79 -12.47
N ASP A 535 7.11 35.38 -12.97
CA ASP A 535 6.91 34.58 -14.20
C ASP A 535 7.65 33.22 -14.24
N LEU A 536 8.12 32.71 -13.10
CA LEU A 536 8.77 31.40 -13.03
C LEU A 536 7.75 30.25 -12.96
N LEU A 537 6.54 30.52 -12.46
CA LEU A 537 5.56 29.47 -12.15
C LEU A 537 5.19 28.62 -13.37
N ASN A 538 5.53 27.33 -13.32
CA ASN A 538 5.04 26.34 -14.27
C ASN A 538 3.62 25.87 -13.88
N ARG A 539 2.64 26.18 -14.75
CA ARG A 539 1.21 25.91 -14.55
C ARG A 539 0.74 24.54 -15.07
N ASN A 540 1.63 23.69 -15.57
CA ASN A 540 1.27 22.37 -16.09
C ASN A 540 0.57 21.52 -15.02
N ILE A 541 -0.57 20.92 -15.39
CA ILE A 541 -1.39 20.07 -14.52
C ILE A 541 -1.13 18.58 -14.85
N GLY A 542 -1.03 17.74 -13.82
CA GLY A 542 -0.75 16.30 -13.94
C GLY A 542 0.75 15.95 -13.84
N GLY A 543 1.08 14.66 -14.01
CA GLY A 543 2.46 14.16 -13.96
C GLY A 543 3.03 13.94 -12.55
N PRO A 544 4.27 13.42 -12.45
CA PRO A 544 4.87 13.02 -11.18
C PRO A 544 5.21 14.21 -10.28
N SER A 545 5.38 13.93 -8.98
CA SER A 545 5.91 14.90 -8.02
C SER A 545 7.35 15.31 -8.36
N VAL A 546 7.73 16.51 -7.95
CA VAL A 546 9.04 17.12 -8.20
C VAL A 546 9.75 17.51 -6.91
N LYS A 547 11.07 17.59 -6.97
CA LYS A 547 11.97 17.89 -5.86
C LYS A 547 12.64 19.26 -6.05
N PRO A 548 11.97 20.37 -5.67
CA PRO A 548 12.53 21.72 -5.76
C PRO A 548 13.68 21.94 -4.76
N TYR A 549 14.18 23.18 -4.63
CA TYR A 549 15.25 23.52 -3.68
C TYR A 549 14.97 23.04 -2.25
N GLN A 550 16.01 22.47 -1.63
CA GLN A 550 16.02 22.07 -0.22
C GLN A 550 17.46 22.13 0.32
N PRO A 551 17.69 22.47 1.60
CA PRO A 551 19.02 22.36 2.21
C PRO A 551 19.58 20.92 2.13
N ALA A 552 20.88 20.82 1.85
CA ALA A 552 21.58 19.54 1.77
C ALA A 552 21.64 18.83 3.13
N GLY A 553 21.73 17.49 3.12
CA GLY A 553 21.99 16.67 4.32
C GLY A 553 20.76 16.33 5.17
N LEU A 554 19.58 16.90 4.88
CA LEU A 554 18.37 16.65 5.68
C LEU A 554 17.87 15.21 5.60
N TYR A 555 18.04 14.55 4.45
CA TYR A 555 17.58 13.18 4.23
C TYR A 555 18.53 12.15 4.84
N GLU A 556 19.82 12.45 4.81
CA GLU A 556 20.90 11.70 5.41
C GLU A 556 20.81 11.73 6.94
N ALA A 557 20.57 12.91 7.52
CA ALA A 557 20.42 13.10 8.96
C ALA A 557 19.25 12.30 9.57
N ALA A 558 18.21 12.01 8.77
CA ALA A 558 17.09 11.18 9.20
C ALA A 558 17.40 9.67 9.24
N GLY A 559 18.61 9.24 8.85
CA GLY A 559 19.07 7.85 9.03
C GLY A 559 18.36 6.80 8.15
N THR A 560 17.66 7.23 7.09
CA THR A 560 16.79 6.34 6.29
C THR A 560 17.49 5.67 5.10
N GLY A 561 18.77 5.93 4.87
CA GLY A 561 19.53 5.42 3.72
C GLY A 561 19.03 5.91 2.36
N LYS A 562 18.30 7.04 2.33
CA LYS A 562 17.80 7.70 1.11
C LYS A 562 18.34 9.11 1.05
N SER A 563 18.61 9.60 -0.15
CA SER A 563 19.10 10.97 -0.39
C SER A 563 18.08 11.80 -1.18
N TYR A 564 18.14 13.11 -0.96
CA TYR A 564 17.35 14.07 -1.73
C TYR A 564 18.17 14.54 -2.93
N THR A 565 17.80 14.06 -4.12
CA THR A 565 18.32 14.58 -5.39
C THR A 565 17.37 15.66 -5.88
N GLN A 566 17.84 16.91 -5.90
CA GLN A 566 17.09 18.04 -6.45
C GLN A 566 16.80 17.81 -7.94
N ASP A 567 15.59 18.16 -8.39
CA ASP A 567 15.25 18.24 -9.80
C ASP A 567 15.79 19.53 -10.44
N HIS A 568 15.78 19.62 -11.77
CA HIS A 568 16.34 20.75 -12.52
C HIS A 568 15.33 21.36 -13.50
N GLY A 569 15.61 22.58 -13.96
CA GLY A 569 14.79 23.33 -14.92
C GLY A 569 13.35 23.55 -14.46
N ASP A 570 12.39 23.41 -15.38
CA ASP A 570 10.96 23.62 -15.16
C ASP A 570 10.38 22.90 -13.94
N LYS A 571 10.99 21.78 -13.53
CA LYS A 571 10.55 21.01 -12.37
C LYS A 571 10.71 21.78 -11.06
N LEU A 572 11.69 22.67 -10.96
CA LEU A 572 11.89 23.52 -9.79
C LEU A 572 10.73 24.48 -9.56
N TYR A 573 10.05 24.89 -10.64
CA TYR A 573 9.05 25.95 -10.60
C TYR A 573 7.61 25.45 -10.73
N ARG A 574 7.37 24.14 -10.60
CA ARG A 574 6.00 23.62 -10.55
C ARG A 574 5.27 24.17 -9.32
N ARG A 575 3.95 24.28 -9.46
CA ARG A 575 3.03 24.55 -8.35
C ARG A 575 3.36 23.67 -7.15
N SER A 576 3.32 24.23 -5.95
CA SER A 576 3.58 23.53 -4.69
C SER A 576 2.74 22.27 -4.48
N LEU A 577 1.59 22.17 -5.15
CA LEU A 577 0.79 20.96 -5.24
C LEU A 577 1.58 19.72 -5.69
N TYR A 578 2.57 19.89 -6.57
CA TYR A 578 3.40 18.81 -7.12
C TYR A 578 4.71 18.61 -6.35
N THR A 579 4.99 19.37 -5.29
CA THR A 579 6.19 19.16 -4.49
C THR A 579 6.14 17.80 -3.80
N PHE A 580 7.21 17.02 -3.95
CA PHE A 580 7.34 15.71 -3.33
C PHE A 580 7.27 15.81 -1.82
N TRP A 581 6.38 15.02 -1.22
CA TRP A 581 6.15 15.01 0.22
C TRP A 581 6.58 13.68 0.83
N ARG A 582 7.66 13.69 1.59
CA ARG A 582 8.04 12.55 2.41
C ARG A 582 7.47 12.72 3.81
N ARG A 583 6.65 11.78 4.27
CA ARG A 583 5.95 11.84 5.57
C ARG A 583 6.88 12.24 6.73
N THR A 584 8.07 11.64 6.80
CA THR A 584 9.05 11.88 7.88
C THR A 584 9.97 13.08 7.64
N ILE A 585 10.07 13.59 6.41
CA ILE A 585 10.92 14.75 6.05
C ILE A 585 10.20 15.61 5.01
N PRO A 586 9.15 16.34 5.41
CA PRO A 586 8.44 17.25 4.51
C PRO A 586 9.33 18.40 4.00
N PRO A 587 8.89 19.15 2.98
CA PRO A 587 9.61 20.32 2.50
C PRO A 587 9.80 21.36 3.63
N PRO A 588 11.05 21.69 4.01
CA PRO A 588 11.33 22.44 5.24
C PRO A 588 10.82 23.87 5.19
N SER A 589 10.93 24.55 4.04
CA SER A 589 10.40 25.91 3.88
C SER A 589 8.89 25.94 4.08
N MET A 590 8.16 24.94 3.57
CA MET A 590 6.70 24.84 3.79
C MET A 590 6.34 24.55 5.25
N LEU A 591 7.11 23.69 5.93
CA LEU A 591 6.91 23.43 7.37
C LEU A 591 7.07 24.71 8.21
N THR A 592 8.08 25.53 7.91
CA THR A 592 8.26 26.82 8.59
C THR A 592 7.05 27.73 8.43
N PHE A 593 6.31 27.62 7.31
CA PHE A 593 5.05 28.32 7.05
C PHE A 593 3.80 27.54 7.48
N ASP A 594 3.92 26.68 8.51
CA ASP A 594 2.83 25.91 9.13
C ASP A 594 2.15 24.89 8.20
N ALA A 595 2.85 24.40 7.17
CA ALA A 595 2.35 23.25 6.43
C ALA A 595 2.42 21.98 7.30
N MET A 596 1.44 21.10 7.16
CA MET A 596 1.32 19.90 8.01
C MET A 596 2.20 18.76 7.50
N SER A 597 2.89 18.04 8.40
CA SER A 597 3.74 16.89 8.05
C SER A 597 2.99 15.76 7.32
N ARG A 598 1.66 15.74 7.37
CA ARG A 598 0.74 14.68 6.89
C ARG A 598 0.88 13.37 7.67
N GLU A 599 1.50 13.41 8.86
CA GLU A 599 1.61 12.25 9.74
C GLU A 599 0.33 11.96 10.50
N VAL A 600 -0.45 13.00 10.78
CA VAL A 600 -1.72 12.94 11.50
C VAL A 600 -2.79 13.71 10.73
N CYS A 601 -4.04 13.25 10.85
CA CYS A 601 -5.18 13.98 10.31
C CYS A 601 -5.27 15.34 11.00
N THR A 602 -5.32 16.41 10.21
CA THR A 602 -5.38 17.78 10.73
C THR A 602 -6.61 18.47 10.15
N ALA A 603 -7.58 18.77 11.00
CA ALA A 603 -8.79 19.49 10.59
C ALA A 603 -8.55 20.99 10.36
N LYS A 604 -7.61 21.59 11.12
CA LYS A 604 -7.29 23.01 11.10
C LYS A 604 -5.77 23.21 11.03
N ARG A 605 -5.29 23.89 9.99
CA ARG A 605 -3.92 24.42 9.97
C ARG A 605 -3.84 25.67 10.84
N GLU A 606 -2.88 25.71 11.75
CA GLU A 606 -2.56 26.92 12.50
C GLU A 606 -1.83 27.93 11.63
N ALA A 607 -1.93 29.21 11.98
CA ALA A 607 -1.21 30.29 11.33
C ALA A 607 -0.39 31.03 12.38
N THR A 608 0.92 30.82 12.35
CA THR A 608 1.90 31.50 13.18
C THR A 608 2.60 32.59 12.39
N ALA A 609 3.17 33.56 13.11
CA ALA A 609 4.07 34.57 12.57
C ALA A 609 5.36 34.52 13.38
N THR A 610 6.45 33.99 12.80
CA THR A 610 7.72 33.79 13.50
C THR A 610 8.88 34.43 12.77
N PRO A 611 9.96 34.85 13.47
CA PRO A 611 11.16 35.36 12.81
C PRO A 611 11.80 34.36 11.82
N LEU A 612 11.64 33.05 12.06
CA LEU A 612 12.14 32.01 11.15
C LEU A 612 11.47 32.08 9.77
N GLN A 613 10.18 32.40 9.71
CA GLN A 613 9.46 32.59 8.45
C GLN A 613 10.04 33.76 7.65
N SER A 614 10.33 34.88 8.32
CA SER A 614 11.01 36.02 7.69
C SER A 614 12.40 35.63 7.17
N LEU A 615 13.16 34.83 7.92
CA LEU A 615 14.47 34.35 7.48
C LEU A 615 14.38 33.42 6.27
N VAL A 616 13.32 32.61 6.12
CA VAL A 616 13.11 31.79 4.92
C VAL A 616 12.93 32.68 3.69
N LEU A 617 12.07 33.71 3.75
CA LEU A 617 11.84 34.61 2.60
C LEU A 617 13.11 35.38 2.20
N LEU A 618 13.98 35.70 3.17
CA LEU A 618 15.23 36.42 2.93
C LEU A 618 16.33 35.53 2.34
N ASN A 619 16.40 34.26 2.72
CA ASN A 619 17.59 33.43 2.49
C ASN A 619 17.37 32.19 1.62
N ASP A 620 16.13 31.69 1.51
CA ASP A 620 15.88 30.48 0.72
C ASP A 620 16.09 30.78 -0.77
N PRO A 621 16.89 29.96 -1.48
CA PRO A 621 17.22 30.18 -2.90
C PRO A 621 15.99 30.39 -3.78
N GLN A 622 14.86 29.75 -3.46
CA GLN A 622 13.63 29.88 -4.25
C GLN A 622 13.09 31.32 -4.25
N PHE A 623 13.12 32.00 -3.08
CA PHE A 623 12.61 33.36 -2.96
C PHE A 623 13.61 34.40 -3.47
N LEU A 624 14.91 34.17 -3.28
CA LEU A 624 15.96 35.01 -3.85
C LEU A 624 15.96 34.95 -5.38
N GLU A 625 15.82 33.76 -5.95
CA GLU A 625 15.70 33.58 -7.40
C GLU A 625 14.44 34.24 -7.96
N ALA A 626 13.28 34.06 -7.30
CA ALA A 626 12.05 34.74 -7.70
C ALA A 626 12.20 36.27 -7.62
N SER A 627 12.89 36.76 -6.58
CA SER A 627 13.18 38.19 -6.43
C SER A 627 14.04 38.72 -7.58
N ARG A 628 15.06 37.95 -7.97
CA ARG A 628 15.93 38.27 -9.11
C ARG A 628 15.15 38.25 -10.42
N ALA A 629 14.39 37.19 -10.70
CA ALA A 629 13.64 37.07 -11.95
C ALA A 629 12.62 38.22 -12.14
N LEU A 630 11.92 38.63 -11.06
CA LEU A 630 11.06 39.81 -11.10
C LEU A 630 11.86 41.12 -11.28
N GLY A 631 13.01 41.26 -10.60
CA GLY A 631 13.89 42.42 -10.77
C GLY A 631 14.38 42.57 -12.22
N GLU A 632 14.77 41.47 -12.86
CA GLU A 632 15.19 41.42 -14.26
C GLU A 632 14.08 41.88 -15.20
N LYS A 633 12.88 41.34 -15.00
CA LYS A 633 11.68 41.69 -15.76
C LYS A 633 11.39 43.19 -15.67
N LEU A 634 11.49 43.78 -14.48
CA LEU A 634 11.25 45.21 -14.27
C LEU A 634 12.32 46.09 -14.91
N LEU A 635 13.59 45.69 -14.83
CA LEU A 635 14.70 46.38 -15.49
C LEU A 635 14.55 46.41 -17.01
N LYS A 636 14.15 45.28 -17.61
CA LYS A 636 13.91 45.19 -19.05
C LYS A 636 12.70 45.99 -19.49
N ARG A 637 11.62 45.97 -18.71
CA ARG A 637 10.36 46.66 -19.04
C ARG A 637 10.44 48.17 -18.85
N PHE A 638 11.19 48.64 -17.84
CA PHE A 638 11.33 50.04 -17.49
C PHE A 638 12.81 50.43 -17.35
N PRO A 639 13.58 50.47 -18.45
CA PRO A 639 15.03 50.62 -18.41
C PRO A 639 15.50 51.98 -17.89
N LYS A 640 14.66 53.01 -17.96
CA LYS A 640 15.01 54.40 -17.59
C LYS A 640 14.21 54.98 -16.43
N ASP A 641 13.29 54.22 -15.83
CA ASP A 641 12.35 54.74 -14.84
C ASP A 641 12.35 53.91 -13.55
N GLU A 642 13.24 54.29 -12.63
CA GLU A 642 13.41 53.65 -11.32
C GLU A 642 12.14 53.72 -10.46
N VAL A 643 11.46 54.87 -10.47
CA VAL A 643 10.25 55.11 -9.67
C VAL A 643 9.14 54.16 -10.12
N VAL A 644 8.96 54.00 -11.43
CA VAL A 644 7.99 53.05 -11.98
C VAL A 644 8.38 51.61 -11.64
N ARG A 645 9.67 51.22 -11.70
CA ARG A 645 10.12 49.86 -11.30
C ARG A 645 9.73 49.54 -9.86
N ASN A 646 10.01 50.43 -8.91
CA ASN A 646 9.71 50.21 -7.49
C ASN A 646 8.20 50.10 -7.23
N ARG A 647 7.40 50.95 -7.88
CA ARG A 647 5.94 50.93 -7.77
C ARG A 647 5.32 49.66 -8.36
N GLU A 648 5.83 49.22 -9.50
CA GLU A 648 5.39 48.00 -10.18
C GLU A 648 5.81 46.73 -9.43
N ALA A 649 7.01 46.72 -8.83
CA ALA A 649 7.43 45.65 -7.92
C ALA A 649 6.46 45.49 -6.74
N PHE A 650 6.14 46.61 -6.10
CA PHE A 650 5.23 46.63 -4.96
C PHE A 650 3.83 46.15 -5.38
N ARG A 651 3.31 46.62 -6.51
CA ARG A 651 2.01 46.17 -7.05
C ARG A 651 1.99 44.68 -7.40
N ALA A 652 3.05 44.17 -8.02
CA ALA A 652 3.11 42.77 -8.42
C ALA A 652 3.08 41.80 -7.22
N LEU A 653 3.64 42.22 -6.08
CA LEU A 653 3.75 41.40 -4.87
C LEU A 653 2.60 41.61 -3.88
N THR A 654 2.05 42.83 -3.78
CA THR A 654 1.03 43.18 -2.77
C THR A 654 -0.37 43.39 -3.36
N GLY A 655 -0.49 43.50 -4.69
CA GLY A 655 -1.76 43.79 -5.38
C GLY A 655 -2.20 45.26 -5.35
N ARG A 656 -1.48 46.16 -4.68
CA ARG A 656 -1.80 47.61 -4.63
C ARG A 656 -0.60 48.50 -4.97
N MET A 657 -0.85 49.79 -5.16
CA MET A 657 0.24 50.76 -5.29
C MET A 657 0.81 51.12 -3.91
N PRO A 658 2.12 51.41 -3.81
CA PRO A 658 2.70 51.92 -2.57
C PRO A 658 2.17 53.33 -2.29
N ASP A 659 2.05 53.67 -1.01
CA ASP A 659 1.77 55.04 -0.59
C ASP A 659 3.02 55.94 -0.75
N LYS A 660 2.90 57.22 -0.37
CA LYS A 660 4.00 58.19 -0.50
C LYS A 660 5.21 57.84 0.37
N PHE A 661 4.99 57.27 1.55
CA PHE A 661 6.04 56.90 2.48
C PHE A 661 6.76 55.62 2.01
N GLU A 662 5.99 54.60 1.61
CA GLU A 662 6.49 53.36 1.05
C GLU A 662 7.29 53.62 -0.24
N ALA A 663 6.76 54.40 -1.17
CA ALA A 663 7.45 54.73 -2.42
C ALA A 663 8.81 55.39 -2.16
N LYS A 664 8.85 56.42 -1.31
CA LYS A 664 10.09 57.11 -0.94
C LYS A 664 11.08 56.19 -0.22
N THR A 665 10.59 55.24 0.56
CA THR A 665 11.42 54.26 1.26
C THR A 665 12.07 53.27 0.29
N LEU A 666 11.30 52.79 -0.71
CA LEU A 666 11.81 51.89 -1.75
C LEU A 666 12.81 52.58 -2.68
N GLU A 667 12.56 53.84 -3.05
CA GLU A 667 13.50 54.68 -3.82
C GLU A 667 14.83 54.85 -3.06
N LYS A 668 14.75 55.19 -1.77
CA LYS A 668 15.94 55.31 -0.91
C LYS A 668 16.69 53.97 -0.85
N LEU A 669 15.98 52.86 -0.61
CA LEU A 669 16.58 51.53 -0.54
C LEU A 669 17.29 51.18 -1.86
N PHE A 670 16.64 51.40 -3.01
CA PHE A 670 17.24 51.12 -4.31
C PHE A 670 18.54 51.90 -4.50
N SER A 671 18.53 53.22 -4.25
CA SER A 671 19.73 54.06 -4.41
C SER A 671 20.87 53.60 -3.51
N GLU A 672 20.59 53.31 -2.23
CA GLU A 672 21.60 52.84 -1.28
C GLU A 672 22.19 51.48 -1.70
N GLN A 673 21.36 50.54 -2.14
CA GLN A 673 21.82 49.23 -2.60
C GLN A 673 22.60 49.32 -3.91
N ARG A 674 22.17 50.16 -4.86
CA ARG A 674 22.90 50.37 -6.12
C ARG A 674 24.30 50.91 -5.85
N ASP A 675 24.41 51.91 -4.97
CA ASP A 675 25.69 52.53 -4.63
C ASP A 675 26.61 51.58 -3.86
N LEU A 676 26.05 50.66 -3.08
CA LEU A 676 26.78 49.59 -2.40
C LEU A 676 27.30 48.54 -3.40
N PHE A 677 26.43 48.00 -4.25
CA PHE A 677 26.82 47.00 -5.26
C PHE A 677 27.72 47.57 -6.36
N ALA A 678 27.67 48.88 -6.62
CA ALA A 678 28.64 49.54 -7.49
C ALA A 678 30.07 49.49 -6.94
N LYS A 679 30.23 49.40 -5.60
CA LYS A 679 31.53 49.22 -4.93
C LYS A 679 31.92 47.76 -4.77
N ASP A 680 30.96 46.84 -4.85
CA ASP A 680 31.16 45.38 -4.73
C ASP A 680 30.44 44.62 -5.85
N VAL A 681 31.02 44.68 -7.05
CA VAL A 681 30.47 44.05 -8.26
C VAL A 681 30.47 42.51 -8.14
N GLU A 682 31.45 41.94 -7.45
CA GLU A 682 31.51 40.48 -7.24
C GLU A 682 30.41 40.01 -6.28
N GLY A 683 30.14 40.77 -5.21
CA GLY A 683 28.97 40.56 -4.37
C GLY A 683 27.64 40.65 -5.14
N ALA A 684 27.53 41.62 -6.06
CA ALA A 684 26.37 41.74 -6.94
C ALA A 684 26.18 40.49 -7.81
N LYS A 685 27.23 40.04 -8.50
CA LYS A 685 27.18 38.82 -9.32
C LYS A 685 26.87 37.57 -8.49
N LYS A 686 27.38 37.48 -7.26
CA LYS A 686 27.09 36.36 -6.35
C LYS A 686 25.61 36.31 -5.95
N LEU A 687 24.98 37.46 -5.71
CA LEU A 687 23.53 37.52 -5.48
C LEU A 687 22.79 37.09 -6.75
N LEU A 688 23.18 37.62 -7.91
CA LEU A 688 22.54 37.35 -9.20
C LEU A 688 22.70 35.90 -9.68
N SER A 689 23.70 35.18 -9.19
CA SER A 689 23.89 33.74 -9.47
C SER A 689 23.08 32.80 -8.56
N THR A 690 22.25 33.33 -7.66
CA THR A 690 21.36 32.51 -6.83
C THR A 690 20.21 31.93 -7.65
N GLY A 691 19.98 30.63 -7.51
CA GLY A 691 19.00 29.87 -8.30
C GLY A 691 19.61 29.17 -9.51
N GLU A 692 18.78 28.54 -10.34
CA GLU A 692 19.20 27.76 -11.52
C GLU A 692 18.82 28.47 -12.83
N SER A 693 17.78 29.30 -12.82
CA SER A 693 17.44 30.14 -13.96
C SER A 693 18.60 31.07 -14.30
N LYS A 694 18.87 31.22 -15.59
CA LYS A 694 19.93 32.10 -16.08
C LYS A 694 19.49 33.56 -15.93
N TRP A 695 20.44 34.43 -15.66
CA TRP A 695 20.23 35.88 -15.61
C TRP A 695 20.90 36.56 -16.80
N ASP A 696 20.37 37.71 -17.20
CA ASP A 696 20.89 38.46 -18.34
C ASP A 696 22.12 39.31 -17.97
N GLU A 697 23.29 38.82 -18.36
CA GLU A 697 24.59 39.46 -18.10
C GLU A 697 24.78 40.80 -18.81
N SER A 698 23.90 41.16 -19.77
CA SER A 698 23.94 42.48 -20.41
C SER A 698 23.40 43.61 -19.53
N LEU A 699 22.65 43.28 -18.46
CA LEU A 699 22.12 44.27 -17.53
C LEU A 699 23.21 44.78 -16.57
N PRO A 700 23.17 46.06 -16.16
CA PRO A 700 24.12 46.58 -15.17
C PRO A 700 23.98 45.83 -13.83
N ALA A 701 25.02 45.06 -13.47
CA ALA A 701 24.98 44.16 -12.30
C ALA A 701 24.61 44.87 -10.99
N ALA A 702 25.10 46.09 -10.77
CA ALA A 702 24.79 46.87 -9.57
C ALA A 702 23.31 47.29 -9.49
N GLU A 703 22.72 47.74 -10.60
CA GLU A 703 21.28 48.06 -10.65
C GLU A 703 20.42 46.81 -10.52
N PHE A 704 20.86 45.70 -11.10
CA PHE A 704 20.15 44.44 -11.04
C PHE A 704 20.15 43.84 -9.62
N ALA A 705 21.29 43.82 -8.95
CA ALA A 705 21.37 43.39 -7.56
C ALA A 705 20.56 44.32 -6.63
N ALA A 706 20.56 45.63 -6.87
CA ALA A 706 19.73 46.59 -6.13
C ALA A 706 18.23 46.33 -6.32
N MET A 707 17.78 46.12 -7.56
CA MET A 707 16.37 45.79 -7.85
C MET A 707 15.97 44.46 -7.21
N THR A 708 16.85 43.46 -7.26
CA THR A 708 16.64 42.15 -6.61
C THR A 708 16.44 42.31 -5.10
N THR A 709 17.23 43.18 -4.47
CA THR A 709 17.13 43.46 -3.02
C THR A 709 15.84 44.19 -2.66
N VAL A 710 15.40 45.15 -3.48
CA VAL A 710 14.10 45.82 -3.31
C VAL A 710 12.97 44.80 -3.39
N VAL A 711 12.96 43.93 -4.41
CA VAL A 711 11.94 42.89 -4.57
C VAL A 711 11.94 41.93 -3.37
N ASN A 712 13.12 41.47 -2.94
CA ASN A 712 13.23 40.57 -1.78
C ASN A 712 12.74 41.22 -0.48
N THR A 713 13.01 42.51 -0.31
CA THR A 713 12.50 43.30 0.83
C THR A 713 10.98 43.36 0.82
N ILE A 714 10.36 43.58 -0.35
CA ILE A 714 8.90 43.58 -0.50
C ILE A 714 8.34 42.16 -0.25
N MET A 715 9.01 41.11 -0.69
CA MET A 715 8.61 39.73 -0.35
C MET A 715 8.71 39.45 1.16
N ASN A 716 9.52 40.19 1.91
CA ASN A 716 9.60 40.07 3.37
C ASN A 716 8.60 40.98 4.12
N PHE A 717 7.86 41.82 3.40
CA PHE A 717 6.84 42.68 3.97
C PHE A 717 5.56 41.89 4.29
N ASP A 718 4.83 42.29 5.34
CA ASP A 718 3.68 41.51 5.82
C ASP A 718 2.55 41.42 4.77
N GLU A 719 2.41 42.42 3.90
CA GLU A 719 1.40 42.41 2.82
C GLU A 719 1.68 41.39 1.72
N PHE A 720 2.92 40.92 1.55
CA PHE A 720 3.19 39.84 0.60
C PHE A 720 2.66 38.49 1.11
N VAL A 721 2.64 38.29 2.43
CA VAL A 721 2.29 37.01 3.05
C VAL A 721 0.88 36.99 3.64
N VAL A 722 0.07 38.04 3.46
CA VAL A 722 -1.27 38.19 4.02
C VAL A 722 -2.28 38.53 2.92
N GLU A 723 -3.41 37.81 2.90
CA GLU A 723 -4.60 38.16 2.13
C GLU A 723 -5.43 39.20 2.91
N ARG A 724 -5.95 40.20 2.20
CA ARG A 724 -6.61 41.40 2.76
C ARG A 724 -7.79 41.86 1.92
#